data_AF-A0A5E3X2C0-F1
#
_entry.id   AF-A0A5E3X2C0-F1
#
_cell.length_a   1.000
_cell.length_b   1.000
_cell.length_c   1.000
_cell.angle_alpha   90.00
_cell.angle_beta   90.00
_cell.angle_gamma   90.00
#
_symmetry.space_group_name_H-M   'P 1'
#
loop_
_entity.id
_entity.type
_entity.pdbx_description
1 polymer ?
#
loop_
_entity_poly.entity_id
_entity_poly.type
_entity_poly.pdbx_seq_one_letter_code
_entity_poly.pdbx_strand_id
1 'polypeptide(L)'
;MSNTPLANHPPSGNSAPGPAARKPLPKFKKKTPADKEQERREKEEEERRRREKEEEEKRREEERREEERKGRKGRKEEQKWVRKPGEVRAPTTSTPARPPQTLPRPTIPLPRRPNQPAQPPMPRPAQPRSRQGQPRNSQPDTFKASKTRKPKKIDVAKKGLHSFSPKVNAAPTPVSTPAAKETPKVPVKRQAPPGHTAAAKWKNGVLFAYNTAELPPDPDTAPPSGSVYADALLGPYECMRQPQLFNACATYMAFIRQPPPDFAEDLEYRRRDVLTDTDSYVVEYMRDRLHTLKADFAATSRLLQNIFFSDVLLADDFSWHTLKGTIIPATSAGNMWKASYLLSSGYLQHDLDSDLAWREFQRSSSIVEAFLYVCALLLRDVDHPVAARLRERREEAGDFPKRGVILTGDDIEKFHSFLLGNDVPTYVLIPFEELESAVDLQYSPTGDWRCSLDVDAKLSNIKQKDLPRSFYPAAGLAWELAEMMMISGIARPGARADEEDGDRDMDEDTGEDEEDEFKPSDRAQALKRRRIAGEQARKRQRTEEEEDRERREEEFKKKHPEMSKLTSAERYRWFAQAVPAMRSYYDRVIKPRPPNLPMRIVAFTHAESMMLDHGVMLDSGTKSQASYIPPLHIIIGANDARLIRYLVNFVHLLPSFLAVITLKRHRPDSDLGRQGPRTWRSMLNDIWQEDHLWYDAAPDELGGRDLFKSAFDHLRANPSARPAWGKLPCGCDPTVELLENDALLRAGLIFDINVWNLLHKLPELVPRKTLAASGIAMLKDEWGMHFTPDYTAPDPNYENEALNAIKRVVLGTHLTRANNWPRPWSAETDNEDERQAWLRHMATFMSGVRGAEWLDRKKSGSSDWPYTTEQLRKIGREGVPDEEMDVLEHHLYLRYVLASLARGFMPVEFQQRPDGDITRCQACRIKHAREHREAMQKPGEVSSEGTV
;
A
#
# COMPACT_ATOMS: atom_id res chain seq x y z
N MET A 1 7.21 -81.09 61.81
CA MET A 1 6.39 -81.10 63.04
C MET A 1 5.32 -80.02 62.90
N SER A 2 4.11 -80.39 63.29
CA SER A 2 2.80 -79.75 63.11
C SER A 2 2.55 -78.51 63.96
N ASN A 3 1.94 -77.45 63.40
CA ASN A 3 0.65 -76.86 63.81
C ASN A 3 0.33 -75.49 63.14
N THR A 4 -0.94 -75.38 62.78
CA THR A 4 -1.90 -74.32 62.35
C THR A 4 -1.97 -73.03 63.23
N PRO A 5 -2.88 -72.01 62.99
CA PRO A 5 -3.49 -71.43 61.76
C PRO A 5 -3.75 -69.86 61.74
N LEU A 6 -4.23 -69.38 60.57
CA LEU A 6 -5.07 -68.22 60.14
C LEU A 6 -5.61 -67.13 61.14
N ALA A 7 -5.65 -65.84 60.71
CA ALA A 7 -6.84 -65.15 60.12
C ALA A 7 -6.76 -63.58 60.05
N ASN A 8 -7.08 -63.03 58.86
CA ASN A 8 -7.80 -61.79 58.46
C ASN A 8 -7.55 -60.39 59.11
N HIS A 9 -7.23 -59.39 58.27
CA HIS A 9 -7.97 -58.11 58.08
C HIS A 9 -7.52 -57.37 56.79
N PRO A 10 -8.41 -56.61 56.11
CA PRO A 10 -8.13 -55.97 54.80
C PRO A 10 -7.55 -54.55 54.93
N PRO A 11 -6.85 -54.02 53.89
CA PRO A 11 -6.27 -52.67 53.92
C PRO A 11 -7.28 -51.59 53.53
N SER A 12 -7.30 -50.53 54.33
CA SER A 12 -8.02 -49.27 54.12
C SER A 12 -7.49 -48.51 52.91
N GLY A 13 -8.38 -48.10 52.01
CA GLY A 13 -8.07 -47.19 50.90
C GLY A 13 -7.89 -45.74 51.38
N ASN A 14 -6.79 -45.11 50.96
CA ASN A 14 -6.55 -43.67 51.12
C ASN A 14 -7.20 -42.91 49.95
N SER A 15 -8.25 -42.16 50.27
CA SER A 15 -8.84 -41.14 49.40
C SER A 15 -7.92 -39.93 49.28
N ALA A 16 -7.67 -39.48 48.05
CA ALA A 16 -6.94 -38.25 47.74
C ALA A 16 -7.68 -37.00 48.26
N PRO A 17 -6.96 -35.93 48.68
CA PRO A 17 -7.57 -34.72 49.20
C PRO A 17 -8.16 -33.86 48.07
N GLY A 18 -9.43 -33.47 48.25
CA GLY A 18 -10.10 -32.51 47.37
C GLY A 18 -9.52 -31.09 47.46
N PRO A 19 -9.75 -30.25 46.44
CA PRO A 19 -9.16 -28.92 46.35
C PRO A 19 -9.71 -27.96 47.40
N ALA A 20 -8.81 -27.15 47.97
CA ALA A 20 -9.11 -26.16 49.00
C ALA A 20 -10.12 -25.10 48.54
N ALA A 21 -11.06 -24.78 49.42
CA ALA A 21 -12.05 -23.73 49.22
C ALA A 21 -11.40 -22.35 49.03
N ARG A 22 -11.81 -21.64 47.97
CA ARG A 22 -11.40 -20.26 47.69
C ARG A 22 -11.81 -19.33 48.84
N LYS A 23 -10.85 -18.58 49.38
CA LYS A 23 -11.08 -17.50 50.35
C LYS A 23 -12.00 -16.43 49.74
N PRO A 24 -12.99 -15.89 50.48
CA PRO A 24 -13.87 -14.85 49.98
C PRO A 24 -13.11 -13.54 49.75
N LEU A 25 -13.35 -12.91 48.59
CA LEU A 25 -12.81 -11.61 48.23
C LEU A 25 -13.19 -10.54 49.27
N PRO A 26 -12.25 -9.63 49.64
CA PRO A 26 -12.52 -8.59 50.61
C PRO A 26 -13.60 -7.64 50.06
N LYS A 27 -14.66 -7.45 50.85
CA LYS A 27 -15.73 -6.49 50.54
C LYS A 27 -15.15 -5.08 50.54
N PHE A 28 -15.08 -4.45 49.36
CA PHE A 28 -14.70 -3.05 49.22
C PHE A 28 -15.66 -2.17 50.03
N LYS A 29 -15.16 -1.57 51.11
CA LYS A 29 -15.87 -0.51 51.83
C LYS A 29 -16.05 0.67 50.86
N LYS A 30 -17.30 1.07 50.63
CA LYS A 30 -17.60 2.28 49.85
C LYS A 30 -16.98 3.48 50.58
N LYS A 31 -16.04 4.17 49.92
CA LYS A 31 -15.46 5.43 50.38
C LYS A 31 -16.58 6.41 50.76
N THR A 32 -16.51 6.94 51.96
CA THR A 32 -17.46 7.94 52.46
C THR A 32 -17.29 9.26 51.70
N PRO A 33 -18.28 10.16 51.71
CA PRO A 33 -18.12 11.50 51.15
C PRO A 33 -16.92 12.27 51.73
N ALA A 34 -16.54 12.01 52.98
CA ALA A 34 -15.36 12.58 53.62
C ALA A 34 -14.06 12.07 52.98
N ASP A 35 -13.96 10.77 52.70
CA ASP A 35 -12.77 10.18 52.04
C ASP A 35 -12.59 10.74 50.62
N LYS A 36 -13.69 11.02 49.91
CA LYS A 36 -13.66 11.62 48.57
C LYS A 36 -13.23 13.09 48.60
N GLU A 37 -13.64 13.83 49.62
CA GLU A 37 -13.23 15.23 49.80
C GLU A 37 -11.74 15.32 50.19
N GLN A 38 -11.27 14.42 51.05
CA GLN A 38 -9.87 14.31 51.40
C GLN A 38 -9.01 13.96 50.17
N GLU A 39 -9.43 12.97 49.37
CA GLU A 39 -8.73 12.62 48.14
C GLU A 39 -8.71 13.78 47.11
N ARG A 40 -9.76 14.61 47.06
CA ARG A 40 -9.76 15.81 46.20
C ARG A 40 -8.75 16.85 46.68
N ARG A 41 -8.65 17.07 47.99
CA ARG A 41 -7.67 18.00 48.58
C ARG A 41 -6.24 17.54 48.40
N GLU A 42 -5.98 16.24 48.57
CA GLU A 42 -4.65 15.66 48.33
C GLU A 42 -4.24 15.81 46.85
N LYS A 43 -5.18 15.60 45.91
CA LYS A 43 -4.94 15.83 44.47
C LYS A 43 -4.70 17.31 44.13
N GLU A 44 -5.47 18.22 44.72
CA GLU A 44 -5.27 19.67 44.53
C GLU A 44 -3.91 20.13 45.10
N GLU A 45 -3.47 19.57 46.24
CA GLU A 45 -2.17 19.86 46.82
C GLU A 45 -1.02 19.28 45.98
N GLU A 46 -1.16 18.06 45.48
CA GLU A 46 -0.18 17.43 44.58
C GLU A 46 -0.03 18.23 43.27
N GLU A 47 -1.15 18.67 42.69
CA GLU A 47 -1.13 19.52 41.50
C GLU A 47 -0.46 20.86 41.76
N ARG A 48 -0.69 21.47 42.93
CA ARG A 48 0.00 22.71 43.34
C ARG A 48 1.51 22.50 43.45
N ARG A 49 1.96 21.43 44.11
CA ARG A 49 3.39 21.08 44.21
C ARG A 49 4.02 20.84 42.84
N ARG A 50 3.27 20.24 41.90
CA ARG A 50 3.75 20.01 40.53
C ARG A 50 3.95 21.32 39.77
N ARG A 51 3.03 22.27 39.90
CA ARG A 51 3.14 23.61 39.28
C ARG A 51 4.29 24.42 39.87
N GLU A 52 4.48 24.40 41.19
CA GLU A 52 5.61 25.06 41.85
C GLU A 52 6.96 24.51 41.36
N LYS A 53 7.07 23.18 41.20
CA LYS A 53 8.28 22.53 40.67
C LYS A 53 8.54 22.90 39.20
N GLU A 54 7.50 23.00 38.37
CA GLU A 54 7.63 23.40 36.96
C GLU A 54 8.06 24.87 36.82
N GLU A 55 7.53 25.77 37.67
CA GLU A 55 7.96 27.17 37.70
C GLU A 55 9.41 27.31 38.18
N GLU A 56 9.83 26.53 39.17
CA GLU A 56 11.22 26.51 39.63
C GLU A 56 12.18 26.01 38.53
N GLU A 57 11.80 24.97 37.80
CA GLU A 57 12.59 24.44 36.68
C GLU A 57 12.71 25.45 35.53
N LYS A 58 11.62 26.14 35.19
CA LYS A 58 11.63 27.26 34.21
C LYS A 58 12.57 28.38 34.65
N ARG A 59 12.55 28.75 35.93
CA ARG A 59 13.45 29.78 36.47
C ARG A 59 14.92 29.38 36.36
N ARG A 60 15.25 28.12 36.71
CA ARG A 60 16.61 27.58 36.58
C ARG A 60 17.08 27.52 35.12
N GLU A 61 16.20 27.19 34.17
CA GLU A 61 16.56 27.19 32.76
C GLU A 61 16.78 28.61 32.21
N GLU A 62 15.98 29.59 32.65
CA GLU A 62 16.17 30.99 32.28
C GLU A 62 17.50 31.55 32.80
N GLU A 63 17.84 31.26 34.06
CA GLU A 63 19.16 31.57 34.65
C GLU A 63 20.31 30.95 33.82
N ARG A 64 20.21 29.66 33.44
CA ARG A 64 21.22 28.99 32.60
C ARG A 64 21.38 29.66 31.23
N ARG A 65 20.26 30.07 30.61
CA ARG A 65 20.29 30.79 29.31
C ARG A 65 20.91 32.18 29.45
N GLU A 66 20.70 32.84 30.59
CA GLU A 66 21.32 34.14 30.86
C GLU A 66 22.83 34.01 31.07
N GLU A 67 23.29 32.99 31.79
CA GLU A 67 24.72 32.66 31.95
C GLU A 67 25.38 32.34 30.61
N GLU A 68 24.75 31.51 29.77
CA GLU A 68 25.24 31.23 28.42
C GLU A 68 25.35 32.51 27.55
N ARG A 69 24.38 33.43 27.69
CA ARG A 69 24.43 34.74 27.01
C ARG A 69 25.58 35.60 27.52
N LYS A 70 25.84 35.62 28.82
CA LYS A 70 26.97 36.34 29.44
C LYS A 70 28.31 35.73 28.98
N GLY A 71 28.43 34.40 28.96
CA GLY A 71 29.62 33.69 28.46
C GLY A 71 29.90 33.94 26.97
N ARG A 72 28.87 34.00 26.11
CA ARG A 72 29.02 34.34 24.69
C ARG A 72 29.45 35.80 24.47
N LYS A 73 29.01 36.74 25.31
CA LYS A 73 29.47 38.13 25.25
C LYS A 73 30.94 38.24 25.66
N GLY A 74 31.35 37.58 26.74
CA GLY A 74 32.75 37.54 27.20
C GLY A 74 33.71 37.01 26.12
N ARG A 75 33.40 35.85 25.50
CA ARG A 75 34.23 35.29 24.42
C ARG A 75 34.34 36.19 23.17
N LYS A 76 33.29 36.96 22.87
CA LYS A 76 33.31 37.90 21.74
C LYS A 76 34.15 39.14 22.01
N GLU A 77 34.19 39.62 23.25
CA GLU A 77 35.07 40.72 23.65
C GLU A 77 36.53 40.26 23.73
N GLU A 78 36.78 39.06 24.23
CA GLU A 78 38.13 38.47 24.31
C GLU A 78 38.72 38.20 22.91
N GLN A 79 37.91 37.73 21.95
CA GLN A 79 38.32 37.61 20.53
C GLN A 79 38.57 38.96 19.85
N LYS A 80 37.98 40.05 20.35
CA LYS A 80 38.19 41.40 19.79
C LYS A 80 39.53 42.00 20.22
N TRP A 81 40.11 41.56 21.34
CA TRP A 81 41.39 42.05 21.87
C TRP A 81 42.64 41.32 21.32
N VAL A 82 42.49 40.17 20.66
CA VAL A 82 43.63 39.36 20.17
C VAL A 82 44.10 39.73 18.74
N ARG A 83 43.42 40.63 18.03
CA ARG A 83 43.90 41.10 16.71
C ARG A 83 44.77 42.35 16.84
N LYS A 84 46.08 42.15 17.04
CA LYS A 84 47.07 43.19 16.72
C LYS A 84 47.19 43.36 15.20
N PRO A 85 47.17 44.59 14.67
CA PRO A 85 47.37 44.85 13.25
C PRO A 85 48.87 45.01 12.97
N GLY A 86 49.40 44.19 12.06
CA GLY A 86 50.69 44.44 11.41
C GLY A 86 51.62 43.24 11.40
N GLU A 87 51.47 42.37 10.40
CA GLU A 87 52.65 41.70 9.83
C GLU A 87 52.35 41.27 8.38
N VAL A 88 53.14 41.82 7.46
CA VAL A 88 53.17 41.49 6.03
C VAL A 88 54.18 40.34 5.87
N ARG A 89 53.80 39.22 5.25
CA ARG A 89 54.76 38.29 4.62
C ARG A 89 54.14 37.45 3.50
N ALA A 90 55.01 37.14 2.55
CA ALA A 90 54.82 36.79 1.14
C ALA A 90 54.34 35.34 0.85
N PRO A 91 53.96 35.00 -0.40
CA PRO A 91 53.46 33.68 -0.76
C PRO A 91 54.60 32.75 -1.19
N THR A 92 54.63 31.54 -0.62
CA THR A 92 55.43 30.41 -1.14
C THR A 92 54.52 29.24 -1.47
N THR A 93 54.50 28.95 -2.77
CA THR A 93 54.27 27.69 -3.49
C THR A 93 54.34 26.39 -2.68
N SER A 94 53.32 25.53 -2.81
CA SER A 94 53.44 24.17 -3.40
C SER A 94 52.14 23.37 -3.18
N THR A 95 51.44 23.04 -4.26
CA THR A 95 50.37 22.03 -4.28
C THR A 95 50.67 21.09 -5.45
N PRO A 96 50.70 19.76 -5.27
CA PRO A 96 50.88 18.83 -6.38
C PRO A 96 49.58 18.60 -7.13
N ALA A 97 49.77 18.31 -8.41
CA ALA A 97 48.81 18.27 -9.49
C ALA A 97 47.74 17.16 -9.37
N ARG A 98 46.54 17.48 -9.87
CA ARG A 98 45.50 16.52 -10.26
C ARG A 98 45.30 16.65 -11.79
N PRO A 99 45.24 15.55 -12.56
CA PRO A 99 45.17 15.61 -14.02
C PRO A 99 43.76 16.01 -14.52
N PRO A 100 43.65 16.60 -15.73
CA PRO A 100 42.40 17.16 -16.24
C PRO A 100 41.62 16.14 -17.10
N GLN A 101 40.32 16.07 -16.91
CA GLN A 101 39.40 15.63 -17.97
C GLN A 101 38.48 16.79 -18.34
N THR A 102 38.74 17.32 -19.53
CA THR A 102 37.94 18.25 -20.30
C THR A 102 36.76 17.53 -20.95
N LEU A 103 35.56 18.11 -20.93
CA LEU A 103 34.68 18.28 -22.10
C LEU A 103 33.60 19.35 -21.79
N PRO A 104 33.09 20.07 -22.82
CA PRO A 104 32.60 21.44 -22.69
C PRO A 104 31.09 21.57 -22.51
N ARG A 105 30.70 22.57 -21.72
CA ARG A 105 29.32 23.05 -21.57
C ARG A 105 29.06 24.14 -22.62
N PRO A 106 28.03 24.03 -23.49
CA PRO A 106 27.74 25.07 -24.46
C PRO A 106 26.92 26.20 -23.81
N THR A 107 27.47 27.41 -23.86
CA THR A 107 26.79 28.67 -23.56
C THR A 107 25.93 29.05 -24.76
N ILE A 108 24.60 29.07 -24.60
CA ILE A 108 23.66 29.61 -25.61
C ILE A 108 23.53 31.12 -25.37
N PRO A 109 23.79 31.98 -26.37
CA PRO A 109 23.55 33.42 -26.27
C PRO A 109 22.09 33.78 -26.59
N LEU A 110 21.51 34.65 -25.76
CA LEU A 110 20.20 35.30 -25.98
C LEU A 110 20.25 36.23 -27.19
N PRO A 111 19.26 36.20 -28.11
CA PRO A 111 19.21 37.12 -29.24
C PRO A 111 18.65 38.49 -28.83
N ARG A 112 19.37 39.54 -29.25
CA ARG A 112 18.93 40.94 -29.29
C ARG A 112 17.75 41.10 -30.24
N ARG A 113 16.68 41.79 -29.80
CA ARG A 113 15.63 42.33 -30.69
C ARG A 113 16.03 43.72 -31.19
N PRO A 114 15.95 44.01 -32.50
CA PRO A 114 15.97 45.36 -33.02
C PRO A 114 14.55 45.91 -33.24
N ASN A 115 14.42 47.22 -33.05
CA ASN A 115 13.44 48.14 -33.63
C ASN A 115 11.94 47.97 -33.33
N GLN A 116 11.41 48.84 -32.45
CA GLN A 116 10.07 49.40 -32.58
C GLN A 116 10.09 50.92 -32.34
N PRO A 117 9.32 51.71 -33.11
CA PRO A 117 9.31 53.17 -33.06
C PRO A 117 8.50 53.71 -31.88
N ALA A 118 8.89 54.90 -31.43
CA ALA A 118 8.34 55.64 -30.30
C ALA A 118 6.84 55.97 -30.45
N GLN A 119 6.07 55.77 -29.38
CA GLN A 119 4.73 56.35 -29.20
C GLN A 119 4.77 57.52 -28.20
N PRO A 120 3.94 58.57 -28.40
CA PRO A 120 3.92 59.76 -27.55
C PRO A 120 3.16 59.52 -26.22
N PRO A 121 3.43 60.32 -25.17
CA PRO A 121 2.85 60.12 -23.85
C PRO A 121 1.41 60.65 -23.77
N MET A 122 0.50 59.83 -23.22
CA MET A 122 -0.86 60.22 -22.85
C MET A 122 -1.03 60.36 -21.32
N PRO A 123 -1.99 61.17 -20.86
CA PRO A 123 -1.93 61.85 -19.57
C PRO A 123 -2.51 61.05 -18.40
N ARG A 124 -2.02 61.34 -17.19
CA ARG A 124 -2.48 60.80 -15.90
C ARG A 124 -3.93 61.23 -15.58
N PRO A 125 -4.78 60.33 -15.07
CA PRO A 125 -6.02 60.73 -14.42
C PRO A 125 -5.79 61.20 -12.98
N ALA A 126 -6.59 62.19 -12.60
CA ALA A 126 -6.55 62.94 -11.36
C ALA A 126 -6.96 62.15 -10.11
N GLN A 127 -6.37 62.51 -8.98
CA GLN A 127 -6.84 62.19 -7.63
C GLN A 127 -8.11 62.99 -7.28
N PRO A 128 -9.04 62.44 -6.48
CA PRO A 128 -9.96 63.26 -5.70
C PRO A 128 -9.43 63.51 -4.28
N ARG A 129 -9.43 64.80 -3.92
CA ARG A 129 -9.20 65.36 -2.59
C ARG A 129 -10.43 65.18 -1.67
N SER A 130 -10.12 64.84 -0.43
CA SER A 130 -10.69 65.27 0.87
C SER A 130 -12.00 66.09 0.94
N ARG A 131 -12.90 65.65 1.84
CA ARG A 131 -13.68 66.48 2.82
C ARG A 131 -13.85 65.62 4.09
N GLN A 132 -13.29 66.02 5.24
CA GLN A 132 -13.95 66.77 6.35
C GLN A 132 -15.31 66.15 6.75
N GLY A 133 -15.65 65.78 7.98
CA GLY A 133 -15.05 65.93 9.31
C GLY A 133 -16.20 65.91 10.36
N GLN A 134 -16.11 65.02 11.35
CA GLN A 134 -16.81 64.96 12.67
C GLN A 134 -18.32 64.62 12.77
N PRO A 135 -18.83 64.17 13.96
CA PRO A 135 -18.15 63.72 15.19
C PRO A 135 -18.58 62.32 15.72
N ARG A 136 -17.74 61.79 16.62
CA ARG A 136 -18.04 60.69 17.55
C ARG A 136 -19.30 60.96 18.37
N ASN A 137 -20.15 59.94 18.53
CA ASN A 137 -20.85 59.76 19.79
C ASN A 137 -21.03 58.27 20.14
N SER A 138 -20.86 58.02 21.43
CA SER A 138 -20.85 56.76 22.16
C SER A 138 -22.23 56.11 22.30
N GLN A 139 -22.32 54.78 22.13
CA GLN A 139 -22.94 53.80 23.06
C GLN A 139 -23.09 52.42 22.37
N PRO A 140 -22.79 51.29 23.05
CA PRO A 140 -23.20 49.98 22.60
C PRO A 140 -24.51 49.58 23.31
N ASP A 141 -25.62 49.62 22.59
CA ASP A 141 -26.88 49.04 23.06
C ASP A 141 -26.90 47.52 22.84
N THR A 142 -27.34 46.85 23.89
CA THR A 142 -27.40 45.41 24.05
C THR A 142 -28.58 44.83 23.27
N PHE A 143 -28.30 44.11 22.17
CA PHE A 143 -29.32 43.31 21.51
C PHE A 143 -29.50 41.94 22.18
N LYS A 144 -30.69 41.80 22.79
CA LYS A 144 -31.21 40.62 23.48
C LYS A 144 -31.25 39.39 22.56
N ALA A 145 -30.70 38.29 23.07
CA ALA A 145 -30.81 36.96 22.49
C ALA A 145 -32.28 36.50 22.42
N SER A 146 -32.72 36.12 21.21
CA SER A 146 -34.01 35.50 20.95
C SER A 146 -34.05 34.08 21.54
N LYS A 147 -34.99 33.86 22.45
CA LYS A 147 -35.32 32.58 23.09
C LYS A 147 -35.57 31.48 22.06
N THR A 148 -34.75 30.44 22.10
CA THR A 148 -35.01 29.13 21.49
C THR A 148 -36.23 28.47 22.15
N ARG A 149 -37.29 28.28 21.36
CA ARG A 149 -38.48 27.49 21.74
C ARG A 149 -38.08 26.00 21.83
N LYS A 150 -38.32 25.38 22.98
CA LYS A 150 -38.24 23.94 23.20
C LYS A 150 -39.35 23.22 22.42
N PRO A 151 -39.09 22.09 21.73
CA PRO A 151 -40.16 21.27 21.18
C PRO A 151 -40.84 20.45 22.29
N LYS A 152 -42.18 20.43 22.25
CA LYS A 152 -43.05 19.61 23.11
C LYS A 152 -42.82 18.12 22.84
N LYS A 153 -42.74 17.34 23.92
CA LYS A 153 -42.83 15.88 23.89
C LYS A 153 -44.22 15.47 23.39
N ILE A 154 -44.24 14.61 22.39
CA ILE A 154 -45.42 13.85 21.98
C ILE A 154 -45.18 12.42 22.45
N ASP A 155 -45.97 11.98 23.43
CA ASP A 155 -46.08 10.59 23.85
C ASP A 155 -47.03 9.88 22.88
N VAL A 156 -46.55 8.87 22.14
CA VAL A 156 -47.41 7.89 21.46
C VAL A 156 -46.83 6.48 21.62
N ALA A 157 -47.58 5.71 22.42
CA ALA A 157 -47.82 4.28 22.42
C ALA A 157 -46.83 3.33 21.71
N LYS A 158 -46.17 2.49 22.52
CA LYS A 158 -45.61 1.20 22.13
C LYS A 158 -46.72 0.20 21.82
N LYS A 159 -46.77 -0.33 20.60
CA LYS A 159 -47.32 -1.66 20.29
C LYS A 159 -46.27 -2.42 19.47
N GLY A 160 -46.03 -3.65 19.89
CA GLY A 160 -44.87 -4.45 19.50
C GLY A 160 -44.94 -5.05 18.10
N LEU A 161 -43.77 -5.48 17.63
CA LEU A 161 -43.60 -6.41 16.53
C LEU A 161 -42.28 -7.17 16.74
N HIS A 162 -42.31 -8.43 16.31
CA HIS A 162 -41.45 -9.53 16.68
C HIS A 162 -39.99 -9.40 16.19
N SER A 163 -39.06 -9.69 17.09
CA SER A 163 -37.64 -9.92 16.78
C SER A 163 -37.44 -11.39 16.40
N PHE A 164 -37.15 -11.66 15.13
CA PHE A 164 -36.54 -12.92 14.71
C PHE A 164 -35.02 -12.82 14.89
N SER A 165 -34.47 -13.63 15.79
CA SER A 165 -33.02 -13.87 15.90
C SER A 165 -32.72 -15.30 15.43
N PRO A 166 -31.78 -15.54 14.51
CA PRO A 166 -31.33 -16.89 14.21
C PRO A 166 -30.39 -17.37 15.32
N LYS A 167 -30.74 -18.49 15.97
CA LYS A 167 -29.82 -19.26 16.82
C LYS A 167 -28.84 -20.01 15.93
N VAL A 168 -27.57 -19.66 15.99
CA VAL A 168 -26.46 -20.51 15.51
C VAL A 168 -25.99 -21.35 16.70
N ASN A 169 -26.18 -22.66 16.61
CA ASN A 169 -25.68 -23.64 17.57
C ASN A 169 -24.15 -23.74 17.44
N ALA A 170 -23.42 -23.37 18.49
CA ALA A 170 -22.00 -23.69 18.61
C ALA A 170 -21.84 -25.11 19.17
N ALA A 171 -21.13 -25.97 18.45
CA ALA A 171 -20.76 -27.31 18.89
C ALA A 171 -19.63 -27.26 19.93
N PRO A 172 -19.57 -28.21 20.89
CA PRO A 172 -18.53 -28.25 21.92
C PRO A 172 -17.19 -28.78 21.37
N THR A 173 -16.11 -28.16 21.83
CA THR A 173 -14.71 -28.51 21.57
C THR A 173 -14.37 -29.92 22.11
N PRO A 174 -13.61 -30.76 21.37
CA PRO A 174 -13.22 -32.08 21.86
C PRO A 174 -12.08 -31.99 22.89
N VAL A 175 -12.22 -32.76 23.95
CA VAL A 175 -11.22 -32.99 25.00
C VAL A 175 -10.15 -33.94 24.45
N SER A 176 -8.88 -33.56 24.54
CA SER A 176 -7.73 -34.39 24.13
C SER A 176 -7.50 -35.54 25.11
N THR A 177 -7.49 -36.77 24.59
CA THR A 177 -7.13 -38.01 25.28
C THR A 177 -5.59 -38.16 25.31
N PRO A 178 -4.97 -38.67 26.39
CA PRO A 178 -3.52 -38.90 26.46
C PRO A 178 -3.05 -39.98 25.46
N ALA A 179 -1.97 -39.69 24.75
CA ALA A 179 -1.37 -40.56 23.73
C ALA A 179 -0.82 -41.87 24.33
N ALA A 180 -1.15 -43.00 23.69
CA ALA A 180 -0.63 -44.32 24.03
C ALA A 180 0.85 -44.45 23.64
N LYS A 181 1.65 -45.15 24.45
CA LYS A 181 3.06 -45.48 24.15
C LYS A 181 3.13 -46.34 22.90
N GLU A 182 3.68 -45.81 21.81
CA GLU A 182 3.93 -46.57 20.58
C GLU A 182 5.01 -47.65 20.84
N THR A 183 4.74 -48.88 20.39
CA THR A 183 5.71 -49.98 20.41
C THR A 183 6.81 -49.73 19.37
N PRO A 184 8.10 -49.98 19.68
CA PRO A 184 9.21 -49.72 18.76
C PRO A 184 9.07 -50.56 17.49
N LYS A 185 9.00 -49.90 16.33
CA LYS A 185 8.96 -50.54 15.01
C LYS A 185 10.33 -51.15 14.71
N VAL A 186 10.34 -52.40 14.21
CA VAL A 186 11.55 -53.06 13.72
C VAL A 186 12.14 -52.23 12.57
N PRO A 187 13.45 -51.90 12.56
CA PRO A 187 14.07 -51.11 11.51
C PRO A 187 13.96 -51.83 10.16
N VAL A 188 13.51 -51.11 9.14
CA VAL A 188 13.38 -51.60 7.77
C VAL A 188 14.77 -51.65 7.14
N LYS A 189 15.15 -52.81 6.56
CA LYS A 189 16.41 -52.93 5.82
C LYS A 189 16.35 -52.11 4.53
N ARG A 190 17.39 -51.32 4.25
CA ARG A 190 17.54 -50.40 3.11
C ARG A 190 18.82 -50.71 2.33
N GLN A 191 18.74 -50.59 1.01
CA GLN A 191 19.92 -50.57 0.13
C GLN A 191 20.36 -49.12 -0.10
N ALA A 192 21.67 -48.91 -0.29
CA ALA A 192 22.16 -47.63 -0.77
C ALA A 192 21.64 -47.37 -2.19
N PRO A 193 21.22 -46.13 -2.53
CA PRO A 193 20.94 -45.77 -3.91
C PRO A 193 22.09 -46.17 -4.86
N PRO A 194 21.78 -46.60 -6.09
CA PRO A 194 22.83 -46.94 -7.04
C PRO A 194 23.63 -45.70 -7.45
N GLY A 195 24.91 -45.88 -7.81
CA GLY A 195 25.75 -44.82 -8.37
C GLY A 195 26.58 -44.02 -7.37
N HIS A 196 26.79 -44.53 -6.14
CA HIS A 196 27.75 -43.91 -5.23
C HIS A 196 29.18 -44.04 -5.77
N THR A 197 29.99 -43.02 -5.54
CA THR A 197 31.39 -42.89 -5.98
C THR A 197 32.38 -43.34 -4.91
N ALA A 198 32.00 -43.20 -3.64
CA ALA A 198 32.78 -43.63 -2.48
C ALA A 198 31.86 -44.00 -1.32
N ALA A 199 32.36 -44.82 -0.39
CA ALA A 199 31.68 -45.13 0.86
C ALA A 199 32.67 -45.06 2.02
N ALA A 200 32.26 -44.59 3.19
CA ALA A 200 33.08 -44.60 4.40
C ALA A 200 32.26 -45.02 5.61
N LYS A 201 32.94 -45.57 6.62
CA LYS A 201 32.35 -45.69 7.96
C LYS A 201 32.25 -44.29 8.56
N TRP A 202 31.08 -43.94 9.07
CA TRP A 202 30.80 -42.60 9.56
C TRP A 202 29.80 -42.70 10.72
N LYS A 203 30.22 -42.35 11.94
CA LYS A 203 29.47 -42.60 13.17
C LYS A 203 29.00 -44.06 13.28
N ASN A 204 27.71 -44.26 13.54
CA ASN A 204 27.04 -45.55 13.68
C ASN A 204 26.49 -46.09 12.34
N GLY A 205 27.04 -45.68 11.20
CA GLY A 205 26.57 -46.12 9.90
C GLY A 205 27.60 -46.08 8.77
N VAL A 206 27.09 -46.23 7.55
CA VAL A 206 27.87 -46.08 6.33
C VAL A 206 27.39 -44.84 5.58
N LEU A 207 28.34 -43.97 5.23
CA LEU A 207 28.13 -42.78 4.43
C LEU A 207 28.53 -43.05 2.98
N PHE A 208 27.58 -42.94 2.06
CA PHE A 208 27.78 -43.10 0.62
C PHE A 208 27.83 -41.72 -0.04
N ALA A 209 28.89 -41.42 -0.80
CA ALA A 209 29.05 -40.16 -1.51
C ALA A 209 28.55 -40.25 -2.96
N TYR A 210 27.93 -39.18 -3.45
CA TYR A 210 27.42 -39.03 -4.80
C TYR A 210 27.75 -37.64 -5.35
N ASN A 211 28.00 -37.54 -6.66
CA ASN A 211 28.50 -36.32 -7.33
C ASN A 211 29.82 -35.76 -6.75
N THR A 212 30.53 -36.53 -5.94
CA THR A 212 31.86 -36.18 -5.40
C THR A 212 32.59 -37.43 -4.93
N ALA A 213 33.92 -37.45 -4.99
CA ALA A 213 34.73 -38.49 -4.34
C ALA A 213 35.18 -38.08 -2.93
N GLU A 214 35.00 -36.80 -2.55
CA GLU A 214 35.42 -36.24 -1.26
C GLU A 214 34.38 -36.59 -0.19
N LEU A 215 34.77 -37.43 0.77
CA LEU A 215 33.95 -37.79 1.94
C LEU A 215 34.21 -36.80 3.09
N PRO A 216 33.18 -36.30 3.80
CA PRO A 216 33.40 -35.41 4.93
C PRO A 216 34.05 -36.14 6.11
N PRO A 217 34.76 -35.41 7.00
CA PRO A 217 35.28 -35.96 8.25
C PRO A 217 34.16 -36.49 9.14
N ASP A 218 34.50 -37.42 10.04
CA ASP A 218 33.57 -37.94 11.03
C ASP A 218 33.35 -36.91 12.15
N PRO A 219 32.11 -36.48 12.46
CA PRO A 219 31.84 -35.51 13.52
C PRO A 219 32.26 -35.98 14.91
N ASP A 220 32.42 -37.29 15.13
CA ASP A 220 32.94 -37.81 16.41
C ASP A 220 34.41 -37.43 16.62
N THR A 221 35.10 -37.00 15.54
CA THR A 221 36.46 -36.43 15.60
C THR A 221 36.46 -34.90 15.78
N ALA A 222 35.29 -34.26 15.83
CA ALA A 222 35.21 -32.82 16.00
C ALA A 222 35.68 -32.41 17.42
N PRO A 223 36.61 -31.43 17.56
CA PRO A 223 36.85 -30.77 18.84
C PRO A 223 35.56 -30.20 19.44
N PRO A 224 35.51 -29.96 20.77
CA PRO A 224 34.36 -29.33 21.42
C PRO A 224 34.01 -27.96 20.80
N SER A 225 32.71 -27.68 20.69
CA SER A 225 32.22 -26.37 20.28
C SER A 225 32.53 -25.28 21.31
N GLY A 226 32.52 -24.02 20.87
CA GLY A 226 32.81 -22.86 21.73
C GLY A 226 34.07 -22.10 21.35
N SER A 227 34.88 -22.65 20.43
CA SER A 227 36.12 -22.03 19.97
C SER A 227 35.97 -21.34 18.61
N VAL A 228 36.79 -20.32 18.38
CA VAL A 228 37.06 -19.71 17.08
C VAL A 228 38.43 -20.18 16.61
N TYR A 229 38.56 -20.55 15.34
CA TYR A 229 39.77 -21.14 14.78
C TYR A 229 40.64 -20.10 14.07
N ALA A 230 41.85 -20.48 13.66
CA ALA A 230 42.85 -19.57 13.07
C ALA A 230 42.37 -18.84 11.80
N ASP A 231 41.42 -19.42 11.08
CA ASP A 231 40.72 -18.82 9.95
C ASP A 231 39.56 -17.90 10.38
N ALA A 232 39.37 -17.66 11.66
CA ALA A 232 38.23 -16.97 12.28
C ALA A 232 36.86 -17.65 12.07
N LEU A 233 36.82 -18.88 11.55
CA LEU A 233 35.59 -19.67 11.41
C LEU A 233 35.30 -20.46 12.70
N LEU A 234 34.14 -21.10 12.73
CA LEU A 234 33.70 -21.96 13.83
C LEU A 234 34.20 -23.42 13.70
N GLY A 235 35.27 -23.64 12.92
CA GLY A 235 35.91 -24.94 12.72
C GLY A 235 34.92 -26.00 12.21
N PRO A 236 34.83 -27.19 12.85
CA PRO A 236 33.86 -28.24 12.52
C PRO A 236 32.39 -27.81 12.52
N TYR A 237 32.06 -26.76 13.27
CA TYR A 237 30.70 -26.25 13.43
C TYR A 237 30.38 -25.13 12.44
N GLU A 238 31.30 -24.78 11.54
CA GLU A 238 31.03 -23.78 10.50
C GLU A 238 30.09 -24.36 9.43
N CYS A 239 28.81 -23.95 9.50
CA CYS A 239 27.76 -24.47 8.62
C CYS A 239 27.97 -24.06 7.15
N MET A 240 28.83 -23.08 6.86
CA MET A 240 29.14 -22.74 5.47
C MET A 240 30.03 -23.74 4.76
N ARG A 241 30.88 -24.50 5.47
CA ARG A 241 31.98 -25.25 4.84
C ARG A 241 31.71 -26.74 4.75
N GLN A 242 31.25 -27.32 5.86
CA GLN A 242 31.07 -28.77 5.98
C GLN A 242 29.67 -29.19 5.51
N PRO A 243 29.54 -30.33 4.82
CA PRO A 243 28.27 -31.01 4.69
C PRO A 243 27.69 -31.29 6.09
N GLN A 244 26.43 -30.94 6.29
CA GLN A 244 25.68 -31.16 7.54
C GLN A 244 24.55 -32.16 7.30
N LEU A 245 23.96 -32.68 8.38
CA LEU A 245 22.71 -33.44 8.27
C LEU A 245 21.64 -32.60 7.57
N PHE A 246 20.92 -33.24 6.65
CA PHE A 246 19.89 -32.58 5.88
C PHE A 246 18.75 -32.11 6.77
N ASN A 247 18.33 -30.88 6.52
CA ASN A 247 17.16 -30.31 7.14
C ASN A 247 16.21 -29.91 6.02
N ALA A 248 15.08 -30.61 5.91
CA ALA A 248 14.05 -30.32 4.92
C ALA A 248 13.52 -28.88 5.02
N CYS A 249 13.57 -28.28 6.21
CA CYS A 249 13.18 -26.89 6.42
C CYS A 249 14.25 -25.88 5.97
N ALA A 250 15.45 -26.32 5.60
CA ALA A 250 16.54 -25.46 5.18
C ALA A 250 17.31 -26.05 3.98
N THR A 251 16.59 -26.59 2.99
CA THR A 251 17.17 -27.24 1.80
C THR A 251 18.24 -26.40 1.11
N TYR A 252 18.12 -25.07 1.16
CA TYR A 252 19.11 -24.13 0.61
C TYR A 252 20.50 -24.22 1.21
N MET A 253 20.68 -24.76 2.41
CA MET A 253 21.99 -24.89 3.03
C MET A 253 22.93 -25.81 2.21
N ALA A 254 22.37 -26.79 1.51
CA ALA A 254 23.12 -27.67 0.62
C ALA A 254 23.75 -26.91 -0.58
N PHE A 255 23.17 -25.77 -0.94
CA PHE A 255 23.54 -24.93 -2.09
C PHE A 255 24.49 -23.78 -1.73
N ILE A 256 24.99 -23.72 -0.49
CA ILE A 256 26.01 -22.72 -0.12
C ILE A 256 27.25 -22.90 -0.99
N ARG A 257 27.66 -21.83 -1.66
CA ARG A 257 28.84 -21.79 -2.52
C ARG A 257 30.11 -22.04 -1.71
N GLN A 258 30.89 -23.04 -2.13
CA GLN A 258 32.25 -23.27 -1.65
C GLN A 258 33.26 -22.52 -2.51
N PRO A 259 34.36 -22.04 -1.90
CA PRO A 259 35.47 -21.48 -2.61
C PRO A 259 36.05 -22.55 -3.54
N PRO A 260 36.22 -22.25 -4.83
CA PRO A 260 37.09 -23.07 -5.65
C PRO A 260 38.51 -23.11 -5.03
N PRO A 261 39.27 -24.20 -5.22
CA PRO A 261 40.62 -24.33 -4.68
C PRO A 261 41.53 -23.13 -5.01
N ASP A 262 41.40 -22.58 -6.22
CA ASP A 262 42.21 -21.46 -6.72
C ASP A 262 41.78 -20.09 -6.15
N PHE A 263 40.64 -20.03 -5.45
CA PHE A 263 39.98 -18.79 -5.00
C PHE A 263 39.92 -18.70 -3.47
N ALA A 264 40.78 -19.41 -2.74
CA ALA A 264 40.98 -19.21 -1.30
C ALA A 264 41.32 -17.73 -0.96
N GLU A 265 41.85 -17.01 -1.95
CA GLU A 265 42.19 -15.60 -1.88
C GLU A 265 41.06 -14.63 -2.26
N ASP A 266 39.83 -15.08 -2.55
CA ASP A 266 38.73 -14.15 -2.80
C ASP A 266 38.31 -13.44 -1.49
N LEU A 267 37.89 -12.18 -1.60
CA LEU A 267 37.35 -11.41 -0.47
C LEU A 267 36.17 -12.11 0.20
N GLU A 268 35.41 -12.92 -0.55
CA GLU A 268 34.32 -13.73 -0.03
C GLU A 268 34.75 -14.72 1.06
N TYR A 269 36.03 -15.07 1.08
CA TYR A 269 36.56 -16.16 1.90
C TYR A 269 37.75 -15.75 2.76
N ARG A 270 38.41 -14.63 2.45
CA ARG A 270 39.53 -14.09 3.24
C ARG A 270 39.11 -13.60 4.64
N ARG A 271 40.02 -13.77 5.59
CA ARG A 271 39.99 -13.16 6.93
C ARG A 271 40.29 -11.66 6.79
N ARG A 272 39.73 -10.82 7.67
CA ARG A 272 39.81 -9.35 7.52
C ARG A 272 41.18 -8.81 7.92
N ASP A 273 41.82 -9.36 8.95
CA ASP A 273 43.17 -9.01 9.39
C ASP A 273 44.26 -9.08 8.29
N VAL A 274 44.06 -9.88 7.24
CA VAL A 274 44.96 -9.96 6.07
C VAL A 274 44.77 -8.78 5.09
N LEU A 275 43.77 -7.92 5.28
CA LEU A 275 43.35 -6.89 4.31
C LEU A 275 43.90 -5.47 4.60
N THR A 276 45.03 -5.37 5.32
CA THR A 276 45.57 -4.14 5.93
C THR A 276 45.71 -2.89 5.05
N ASP A 277 45.73 -3.02 3.71
CA ASP A 277 45.81 -1.89 2.76
C ASP A 277 44.49 -1.57 2.01
N THR A 278 43.37 -2.24 2.31
CA THR A 278 42.16 -2.20 1.46
C THR A 278 40.83 -1.92 2.15
N ASP A 279 40.82 -1.36 3.36
CA ASP A 279 39.60 -1.09 4.14
C ASP A 279 38.49 -0.38 3.35
N SER A 280 38.84 0.55 2.45
CA SER A 280 37.86 1.22 1.58
C SER A 280 37.17 0.25 0.60
N TYR A 281 37.94 -0.66 0.00
CA TYR A 281 37.43 -1.62 -0.97
C TYR A 281 36.54 -2.69 -0.32
N VAL A 282 36.92 -3.17 0.87
CA VAL A 282 36.09 -4.12 1.64
C VAL A 282 34.74 -3.49 2.00
N VAL A 283 34.73 -2.23 2.41
CA VAL A 283 33.49 -1.50 2.73
C VAL A 283 32.61 -1.28 1.50
N GLU A 284 33.19 -0.96 0.34
CA GLU A 284 32.45 -0.83 -0.92
C GLU A 284 31.87 -2.16 -1.39
N TYR A 285 32.69 -3.21 -1.44
CA TYR A 285 32.24 -4.57 -1.78
C TYR A 285 31.10 -5.05 -0.87
N MET A 286 31.25 -4.86 0.45
CA MET A 286 30.19 -5.16 1.43
C MET A 286 28.90 -4.42 1.13
N ARG A 287 29.01 -3.12 0.86
CA ARG A 287 27.87 -2.25 0.62
C ARG A 287 27.10 -2.71 -0.62
N ASP A 288 27.80 -2.99 -1.72
CA ASP A 288 27.19 -3.39 -2.98
C ASP A 288 26.56 -4.78 -2.87
N ARG A 289 27.26 -5.74 -2.27
CA ARG A 289 26.73 -7.08 -1.98
C ARG A 289 25.49 -7.00 -1.08
N LEU A 290 25.55 -6.18 -0.01
CA LEU A 290 24.45 -5.99 0.91
C LEU A 290 23.22 -5.41 0.22
N HIS A 291 23.37 -4.35 -0.56
CA HIS A 291 22.25 -3.71 -1.24
C HIS A 291 21.57 -4.67 -2.20
N THR A 292 22.36 -5.42 -2.97
CA THR A 292 21.85 -6.38 -3.93
C THR A 292 21.11 -7.52 -3.24
N LEU A 293 21.74 -8.21 -2.29
CA LEU A 293 21.12 -9.33 -1.57
C LEU A 293 19.90 -8.88 -0.76
N LYS A 294 19.92 -7.67 -0.18
CA LYS A 294 18.78 -7.12 0.55
C LYS A 294 17.57 -6.90 -0.37
N ALA A 295 17.80 -6.31 -1.55
CA ALA A 295 16.74 -6.03 -2.51
C ALA A 295 16.13 -7.33 -3.03
N ASP A 296 16.97 -8.30 -3.38
CA ASP A 296 16.52 -9.61 -3.85
C ASP A 296 15.79 -10.39 -2.77
N PHE A 297 16.36 -10.49 -1.57
CA PHE A 297 15.71 -11.18 -0.44
C PHE A 297 14.33 -10.62 -0.12
N ALA A 298 14.19 -9.29 -0.09
CA ALA A 298 12.90 -8.64 0.18
C ALA A 298 11.89 -8.90 -0.95
N ALA A 299 12.33 -8.86 -2.21
CA ALA A 299 11.47 -9.13 -3.36
C ALA A 299 11.03 -10.60 -3.40
N THR A 300 11.96 -11.54 -3.19
CA THR A 300 11.69 -12.98 -3.17
C THR A 300 10.78 -13.37 -2.00
N SER A 301 10.98 -12.80 -0.82
CA SER A 301 10.10 -13.06 0.34
C SER A 301 8.65 -12.65 0.06
N ARG A 302 8.43 -11.53 -0.63
CA ARG A 302 7.08 -11.09 -1.05
C ARG A 302 6.52 -11.99 -2.15
N LEU A 303 7.35 -12.40 -3.10
CA LEU A 303 6.95 -13.34 -4.15
C LEU A 303 6.48 -14.66 -3.52
N LEU A 304 7.24 -15.23 -2.58
CA LEU A 304 6.82 -16.48 -1.91
C LEU A 304 5.51 -16.30 -1.15
N GLN A 305 5.32 -15.18 -0.44
CA GLN A 305 4.04 -14.88 0.19
C GLN A 305 2.90 -14.85 -0.84
N ASN A 306 3.07 -14.16 -1.96
CA ASN A 306 2.07 -14.10 -3.03
C ASN A 306 1.80 -15.49 -3.63
N ILE A 307 2.86 -16.27 -3.88
CA ILE A 307 2.75 -17.64 -4.39
C ILE A 307 1.91 -18.47 -3.44
N PHE A 308 2.13 -18.43 -2.13
CA PHE A 308 1.34 -19.22 -1.18
C PHE A 308 -0.13 -18.77 -1.05
N PHE A 309 -0.46 -17.55 -1.48
CA PHE A 309 -1.84 -17.06 -1.57
C PHE A 309 -2.48 -17.27 -2.95
N SER A 310 -1.70 -17.73 -3.92
CA SER A 310 -2.12 -17.95 -5.30
C SER A 310 -2.01 -19.43 -5.67
N ASP A 311 -2.83 -19.92 -6.59
CA ASP A 311 -2.71 -21.29 -7.10
C ASP A 311 -1.67 -21.39 -8.25
N VAL A 312 -0.62 -20.57 -8.24
CA VAL A 312 0.41 -20.51 -9.31
C VAL A 312 1.29 -21.75 -9.30
N LEU A 313 1.61 -22.29 -8.13
CA LEU A 313 2.24 -23.60 -7.99
C LEU A 313 1.18 -24.58 -7.49
N LEU A 314 1.10 -25.74 -8.13
CA LEU A 314 0.13 -26.76 -7.74
C LEU A 314 0.51 -27.36 -6.37
N ALA A 315 -0.50 -27.67 -5.56
CA ALA A 315 -0.28 -28.10 -4.18
C ALA A 315 0.45 -29.44 -4.04
N ASP A 316 0.49 -30.24 -5.11
CA ASP A 316 1.18 -31.52 -5.27
C ASP A 316 2.57 -31.40 -5.92
N ASP A 317 2.97 -30.19 -6.34
CA ASP A 317 4.30 -29.94 -6.90
C ASP A 317 5.39 -30.09 -5.82
N PHE A 318 6.48 -30.78 -6.15
CA PHE A 318 7.67 -30.88 -5.30
C PHE A 318 8.19 -29.49 -4.88
N SER A 319 8.13 -28.53 -5.79
CA SER A 319 8.55 -27.14 -5.57
C SER A 319 7.67 -26.46 -4.53
N TRP A 320 6.35 -26.68 -4.59
CA TRP A 320 5.42 -26.15 -3.58
C TRP A 320 5.70 -26.75 -2.20
N HIS A 321 5.80 -28.08 -2.11
CA HIS A 321 6.06 -28.77 -0.84
C HIS A 321 7.39 -28.33 -0.21
N THR A 322 8.44 -28.23 -1.02
CA THR A 322 9.77 -27.80 -0.57
C THR A 322 9.73 -26.34 -0.10
N LEU A 323 9.21 -25.41 -0.91
CA LEU A 323 9.15 -23.99 -0.55
C LEU A 323 8.26 -23.75 0.67
N LYS A 324 7.12 -24.44 0.77
CA LYS A 324 6.19 -24.30 1.90
C LYS A 324 6.77 -24.80 3.22
N GLY A 325 7.60 -25.84 3.17
CA GLY A 325 8.34 -26.36 4.33
C GLY A 325 9.58 -25.53 4.69
N THR A 326 10.07 -24.69 3.77
CA THR A 326 11.32 -23.95 3.94
C THR A 326 11.18 -22.79 4.94
N ILE A 327 12.07 -22.75 5.92
CA ILE A 327 12.29 -21.61 6.82
C ILE A 327 13.00 -20.51 6.05
N ILE A 328 12.31 -19.40 5.83
CA ILE A 328 12.89 -18.19 5.25
C ILE A 328 14.02 -17.69 6.19
N PRO A 329 15.27 -17.48 5.70
CA PRO A 329 16.42 -17.13 6.54
C PRO A 329 16.41 -15.65 6.98
N ALA A 330 15.31 -15.21 7.59
CA ALA A 330 15.12 -13.84 8.07
C ALA A 330 16.13 -13.45 9.15
N THR A 331 16.52 -14.40 10.01
CA THR A 331 17.57 -14.19 11.02
C THR A 331 18.91 -13.91 10.34
N SER A 332 19.32 -14.72 9.37
CA SER A 332 20.55 -14.51 8.61
C SER A 332 20.52 -13.18 7.85
N ALA A 333 19.43 -12.85 7.15
CA ALA A 333 19.30 -11.55 6.49
C ALA A 333 19.44 -10.38 7.49
N GLY A 334 18.84 -10.50 8.68
CA GLY A 334 18.98 -9.56 9.78
C GLY A 334 20.42 -9.42 10.30
N ASN A 335 21.12 -10.55 10.47
CA ASN A 335 22.51 -10.57 10.93
C ASN A 335 23.47 -10.01 9.87
N MET A 336 23.25 -10.30 8.58
CA MET A 336 23.97 -9.69 7.45
C MET A 336 23.90 -8.15 7.53
N TRP A 337 22.72 -7.58 7.75
CA TRP A 337 22.56 -6.12 7.90
C TRP A 337 23.25 -5.58 9.15
N LYS A 338 23.10 -6.26 10.30
CA LYS A 338 23.73 -5.84 11.56
C LYS A 338 25.25 -5.86 11.45
N ALA A 339 25.82 -6.93 10.91
CA ALA A 339 27.25 -7.08 10.71
C ALA A 339 27.80 -5.96 9.81
N SER A 340 27.19 -5.72 8.65
CA SER A 340 27.61 -4.64 7.75
C SER A 340 27.53 -3.24 8.40
N TYR A 341 26.48 -2.98 9.19
CA TYR A 341 26.38 -1.73 9.94
C TYR A 341 27.49 -1.59 10.99
N LEU A 342 27.76 -2.64 11.77
CA LEU A 342 28.81 -2.63 12.79
C LEU A 342 30.19 -2.41 12.16
N LEU A 343 30.46 -3.06 11.03
CA LEU A 343 31.71 -2.92 10.28
C LEU A 343 31.91 -1.51 9.69
N SER A 344 30.83 -0.86 9.23
CA SER A 344 30.91 0.46 8.57
C SER A 344 30.80 1.67 9.51
N SER A 345 30.30 1.47 10.72
CA SER A 345 29.99 2.56 11.67
C SER A 345 31.15 2.98 12.57
N GLY A 346 32.24 2.20 12.60
CA GLY A 346 33.35 2.42 13.54
C GLY A 346 32.96 2.21 15.01
N TYR A 347 31.90 1.44 15.29
CA TYR A 347 31.48 1.15 16.67
C TYR A 347 32.30 0.05 17.36
N LEU A 348 32.92 -0.84 16.60
CA LEU A 348 33.71 -1.95 17.13
C LEU A 348 35.05 -1.42 17.66
N GLN A 349 35.35 -1.67 18.94
CA GLN A 349 36.60 -1.19 19.54
C GLN A 349 37.79 -2.11 19.27
N HIS A 350 37.50 -3.39 19.07
CA HIS A 350 38.52 -4.43 18.93
C HIS A 350 38.55 -4.96 17.50
N ASP A 351 39.77 -5.13 16.96
CA ASP A 351 39.98 -5.76 15.65
C ASP A 351 39.45 -7.20 15.61
N LEU A 352 39.47 -7.88 16.76
CA LEU A 352 38.90 -9.22 16.94
C LEU A 352 37.38 -9.25 16.70
N ASP A 353 36.64 -8.25 17.19
CA ASP A 353 35.20 -8.13 16.92
C ASP A 353 34.93 -7.72 15.47
N SER A 354 35.86 -7.00 14.85
CA SER A 354 35.81 -6.70 13.43
C SER A 354 35.97 -7.96 12.56
N ASP A 355 36.85 -8.88 12.93
CA ASP A 355 37.00 -10.19 12.27
C ASP A 355 35.73 -11.04 12.42
N LEU A 356 35.17 -11.13 13.63
CA LEU A 356 33.95 -11.92 13.87
C LEU A 356 32.72 -11.33 13.18
N ALA A 357 32.57 -10.01 13.18
CA ALA A 357 31.50 -9.35 12.42
C ALA A 357 31.65 -9.59 10.92
N TRP A 358 32.88 -9.59 10.40
CA TRP A 358 33.15 -9.90 8.99
C TRP A 358 32.77 -11.34 8.64
N ARG A 359 33.14 -12.31 9.47
CA ARG A 359 32.77 -13.72 9.29
C ARG A 359 31.27 -13.94 9.38
N GLU A 360 30.58 -13.25 10.29
CA GLU A 360 29.12 -13.31 10.36
C GLU A 360 28.44 -12.68 9.13
N PHE A 361 29.01 -11.59 8.58
CA PHE A 361 28.54 -11.01 7.32
C PHE A 361 28.67 -12.02 6.17
N GLN A 362 29.85 -12.63 6.00
CA GLN A 362 30.09 -13.66 4.99
C GLN A 362 29.09 -14.81 5.16
N ARG A 363 28.98 -15.38 6.37
CA ARG A 363 28.02 -16.43 6.74
C ARG A 363 26.60 -16.11 6.35
N SER A 364 26.11 -14.99 6.85
CA SER A 364 24.74 -14.58 6.62
C SER A 364 24.46 -14.29 5.15
N SER A 365 25.42 -13.70 4.43
CA SER A 365 25.28 -13.41 3.01
C SER A 365 25.24 -14.67 2.16
N SER A 366 26.09 -15.67 2.45
CA SER A 366 26.12 -16.96 1.76
C SER A 366 24.84 -17.77 1.98
N ILE A 367 24.28 -17.72 3.19
CA ILE A 367 22.98 -18.36 3.48
C ILE A 367 21.85 -17.69 2.69
N VAL A 368 21.80 -16.36 2.66
CA VAL A 368 20.78 -15.61 1.90
C VAL A 368 20.93 -15.87 0.40
N GLU A 369 22.16 -15.88 -0.12
CA GLU A 369 22.43 -16.16 -1.52
C GLU A 369 22.03 -17.59 -1.91
N ALA A 370 22.34 -18.59 -1.09
CA ALA A 370 21.93 -19.97 -1.33
C ALA A 370 20.39 -20.13 -1.31
N PHE A 371 19.70 -19.41 -0.43
CA PHE A 371 18.23 -19.35 -0.42
C PHE A 371 17.66 -18.74 -1.70
N LEU A 372 18.24 -17.63 -2.16
CA LEU A 372 17.85 -17.02 -3.44
C LEU A 372 18.11 -17.95 -4.63
N TYR A 373 19.22 -18.69 -4.60
CA TYR A 373 19.57 -19.68 -5.61
C TYR A 373 18.56 -20.83 -5.67
N VAL A 374 18.17 -21.39 -4.52
CA VAL A 374 17.12 -22.44 -4.49
C VAL A 374 15.76 -21.89 -4.93
N CYS A 375 15.42 -20.64 -4.59
CA CYS A 375 14.22 -20.02 -5.12
C CYS A 375 14.29 -19.89 -6.65
N ALA A 376 15.44 -19.54 -7.22
CA ALA A 376 15.63 -19.48 -8.67
C ALA A 376 15.38 -20.85 -9.33
N LEU A 377 15.82 -21.94 -8.70
CA LEU A 377 15.62 -23.31 -9.18
C LEU A 377 14.15 -23.74 -9.11
N LEU A 378 13.52 -23.57 -7.95
CA LEU A 378 12.16 -24.05 -7.69
C LEU A 378 11.08 -23.16 -8.33
N LEU A 379 11.41 -21.91 -8.68
CA LEU A 379 10.51 -20.98 -9.35
C LEU A 379 10.87 -20.80 -10.84
N ARG A 380 11.61 -21.73 -11.43
CA ARG A 380 12.09 -21.60 -12.80
C ARG A 380 10.96 -21.48 -13.83
N ASP A 381 9.84 -22.14 -13.55
CA ASP A 381 8.65 -22.21 -14.41
C ASP A 381 7.60 -21.14 -14.06
N VAL A 382 7.87 -20.29 -13.05
CA VAL A 382 6.98 -19.18 -12.67
C VAL A 382 7.30 -17.95 -13.51
N ASP A 383 6.29 -17.47 -14.22
CA ASP A 383 6.34 -16.21 -14.98
C ASP A 383 6.10 -15.01 -14.06
N HIS A 384 7.17 -14.56 -13.42
CA HIS A 384 7.15 -13.38 -12.55
C HIS A 384 8.48 -12.62 -12.66
N PRO A 385 8.49 -11.26 -12.70
CA PRO A 385 9.71 -10.48 -12.89
C PRO A 385 10.82 -10.77 -11.87
N VAL A 386 10.44 -11.03 -10.61
CA VAL A 386 11.40 -11.41 -9.56
C VAL A 386 11.99 -12.80 -9.83
N ALA A 387 11.19 -13.77 -10.28
CA ALA A 387 11.69 -15.10 -10.61
C ALA A 387 12.64 -15.05 -11.82
N ALA A 388 12.32 -14.25 -12.84
CA ALA A 388 13.20 -13.99 -13.99
C ALA A 388 14.55 -13.41 -13.56
N ARG A 389 14.55 -12.39 -12.70
CA ARG A 389 15.78 -11.78 -12.17
C ARG A 389 16.63 -12.78 -11.36
N LEU A 390 16.00 -13.66 -10.59
CA LEU A 390 16.71 -14.72 -9.86
C LEU A 390 17.35 -15.74 -10.80
N ARG A 391 16.68 -16.08 -11.92
CA ARG A 391 17.24 -16.96 -12.96
C ARG A 391 18.45 -16.33 -13.64
N GLU A 392 18.33 -15.08 -14.07
CA GLU A 392 19.45 -14.30 -14.66
C GLU A 392 20.65 -14.28 -13.72
N ARG A 393 20.44 -13.96 -12.44
CA ARG A 393 21.51 -13.96 -11.44
C ARG A 393 22.15 -15.34 -11.26
N ARG A 394 21.36 -16.41 -11.29
CA ARG A 394 21.88 -17.78 -11.24
C ARG A 394 22.75 -18.09 -12.46
N GLU A 395 22.33 -17.65 -13.65
CA GLU A 395 23.11 -17.82 -14.88
C GLU A 395 24.42 -17.02 -14.83
N GLU A 396 24.39 -15.78 -14.32
CA GLU A 396 25.58 -14.95 -14.11
C GLU A 396 26.56 -15.55 -13.10
N ALA A 397 26.06 -16.16 -12.03
CA ALA A 397 26.89 -16.80 -11.02
C ALA A 397 27.63 -18.04 -11.54
N GLY A 398 27.12 -18.67 -12.61
CA GLY A 398 27.66 -19.89 -13.19
C GLY A 398 27.52 -21.12 -12.28
N ASP A 399 28.15 -22.22 -12.69
CA ASP A 399 28.27 -23.40 -11.82
C ASP A 399 29.44 -23.20 -10.86
N PHE A 400 29.20 -23.53 -9.60
CA PHE A 400 30.18 -23.39 -8.53
C PHE A 400 30.14 -24.62 -7.62
N PRO A 401 31.27 -24.96 -6.97
CA PRO A 401 31.28 -26.03 -5.98
C PRO A 401 30.28 -25.72 -4.86
N LYS A 402 29.38 -26.66 -4.57
CA LYS A 402 28.32 -26.50 -3.56
C LYS A 402 28.74 -27.22 -2.28
N ARG A 403 28.28 -26.75 -1.12
CA ARG A 403 28.63 -27.30 0.20
C ARG A 403 28.38 -28.80 0.27
N GLY A 404 27.21 -29.20 -0.23
CA GLY A 404 26.69 -30.55 -0.10
C GLY A 404 25.90 -30.77 1.18
N VAL A 405 25.36 -31.98 1.33
CA VAL A 405 24.47 -32.35 2.45
C VAL A 405 24.39 -33.85 2.69
N ILE A 406 24.10 -34.25 3.93
CA ILE A 406 23.98 -35.64 4.38
C ILE A 406 22.50 -36.01 4.59
N LEU A 407 21.93 -36.81 3.69
CA LEU A 407 20.57 -37.35 3.77
C LEU A 407 20.53 -38.58 4.67
N THR A 408 19.47 -38.68 5.48
CA THR A 408 19.16 -39.84 6.33
C THR A 408 17.68 -40.20 6.21
N GLY A 409 17.34 -41.45 6.52
CA GLY A 409 15.94 -41.89 6.63
C GLY A 409 15.09 -41.54 5.40
N ASP A 410 13.93 -40.95 5.64
CA ASP A 410 12.94 -40.64 4.58
C ASP A 410 13.35 -39.48 3.67
N ASP A 411 14.36 -38.70 4.07
CA ASP A 411 14.87 -37.60 3.24
C ASP A 411 15.64 -38.12 2.01
N ILE A 412 16.16 -39.36 2.09
CA ILE A 412 16.84 -40.03 0.98
C ILE A 412 15.87 -40.15 -0.20
N GLU A 413 14.70 -40.74 0.00
CA GLU A 413 13.73 -40.96 -1.08
C GLU A 413 13.18 -39.64 -1.64
N LYS A 414 13.01 -38.63 -0.78
CA LYS A 414 12.39 -37.35 -1.15
C LYS A 414 13.34 -36.41 -1.89
N PHE A 415 14.59 -36.30 -1.45
CA PHE A 415 15.47 -35.20 -1.88
C PHE A 415 16.69 -35.65 -2.67
N HIS A 416 17.08 -36.92 -2.63
CA HIS A 416 18.29 -37.42 -3.29
C HIS A 416 18.34 -37.08 -4.78
N SER A 417 17.30 -37.44 -5.54
CA SER A 417 17.25 -37.19 -6.99
C SER A 417 17.25 -35.70 -7.33
N PHE A 418 16.59 -34.87 -6.52
CA PHE A 418 16.56 -33.42 -6.71
C PHE A 418 17.95 -32.80 -6.48
N LEU A 419 18.64 -33.17 -5.41
CA LEU A 419 19.97 -32.64 -5.08
C LEU A 419 21.02 -33.10 -6.10
N LEU A 420 21.00 -34.37 -6.48
CA LEU A 420 21.90 -34.89 -7.52
C LEU A 420 21.66 -34.24 -8.87
N GLY A 421 20.40 -34.05 -9.28
CA GLY A 421 20.06 -33.39 -10.53
C GLY A 421 20.45 -31.91 -10.60
N ASN A 422 20.89 -31.32 -9.50
CA ASN A 422 21.38 -29.94 -9.43
C ASN A 422 22.87 -29.87 -9.03
N ASP A 423 23.63 -30.95 -9.25
CA ASP A 423 25.07 -31.05 -9.01
C ASP A 423 25.46 -30.65 -7.57
N VAL A 424 24.63 -31.03 -6.60
CA VAL A 424 24.93 -30.88 -5.18
C VAL A 424 25.66 -32.14 -4.69
N PRO A 425 26.85 -32.01 -4.08
CA PRO A 425 27.50 -33.14 -3.41
C PRO A 425 26.55 -33.73 -2.37
N THR A 426 26.10 -34.94 -2.61
CA THR A 426 25.06 -35.57 -1.78
C THR A 426 25.65 -36.78 -1.09
N TYR A 427 25.45 -36.87 0.22
CA TYR A 427 25.91 -37.97 1.03
C TYR A 427 24.70 -38.68 1.61
N VAL A 428 24.66 -40.01 1.58
CA VAL A 428 23.57 -40.81 2.13
C VAL A 428 24.11 -41.59 3.31
N LEU A 429 23.61 -41.32 4.51
CA LEU A 429 23.97 -42.03 5.72
C LEU A 429 22.93 -43.08 6.05
N ILE A 430 23.33 -44.36 6.02
CA ILE A 430 22.48 -45.50 6.39
C ILE A 430 23.05 -46.13 7.67
N PRO A 431 22.28 -46.20 8.76
CA PRO A 431 22.69 -46.91 9.98
C PRO A 431 23.07 -48.36 9.68
N PHE A 432 24.06 -48.91 10.39
CA PHE A 432 24.49 -50.30 10.17
C PHE A 432 23.34 -51.31 10.35
N GLU A 433 22.41 -51.01 11.26
CA GLU A 433 21.25 -51.83 11.55
C GLU A 433 20.22 -51.83 10.41
N GLU A 434 20.17 -50.74 9.63
CA GLU A 434 19.28 -50.60 8.47
C GLU A 434 19.93 -51.10 7.19
N LEU A 435 21.26 -51.21 7.11
CA LEU A 435 21.93 -51.65 5.89
C LEU A 435 21.71 -53.15 5.61
N GLU A 436 21.36 -53.51 4.37
CA GLU A 436 21.07 -54.89 3.98
C GLU A 436 22.32 -55.80 3.96
N SER A 437 23.47 -55.31 3.48
CA SER A 437 24.77 -55.98 3.63
C SER A 437 25.90 -54.95 3.72
N ALA A 438 26.60 -54.91 4.86
CA ALA A 438 27.76 -54.04 5.08
C ALA A 438 29.10 -54.71 4.77
N VAL A 439 29.10 -56.04 4.56
CA VAL A 439 30.31 -56.88 4.55
C VAL A 439 31.12 -56.72 3.26
N ASP A 440 30.44 -56.40 2.16
CA ASP A 440 31.05 -56.34 0.82
C ASP A 440 31.44 -54.93 0.37
N LEU A 441 31.30 -53.92 1.24
CA LEU A 441 31.60 -52.53 0.90
C LEU A 441 33.09 -52.21 1.07
N GLN A 442 33.69 -51.64 0.03
CA GLN A 442 35.02 -51.06 0.12
C GLN A 442 34.93 -49.66 0.74
N TYR A 443 35.50 -49.51 1.93
CA TYR A 443 35.53 -48.23 2.64
C TYR A 443 36.75 -47.41 2.23
N SER A 444 36.49 -46.17 1.83
CA SER A 444 37.48 -45.11 1.62
C SER A 444 37.73 -44.35 2.92
N PRO A 445 38.90 -43.72 3.11
CA PRO A 445 39.12 -42.81 4.23
C PRO A 445 38.20 -41.60 4.14
N THR A 446 37.79 -41.06 5.28
CA THR A 446 37.14 -39.75 5.35
C THR A 446 38.16 -38.65 5.03
N GLY A 447 37.69 -37.53 4.48
CA GLY A 447 38.51 -36.38 4.16
C GLY A 447 38.80 -35.49 5.37
N ASP A 448 39.64 -34.49 5.15
CA ASP A 448 40.00 -33.49 6.15
C ASP A 448 38.90 -32.45 6.34
N TRP A 449 38.94 -31.76 7.49
CA TRP A 449 38.07 -30.61 7.72
C TRP A 449 38.44 -29.46 6.76
N ARG A 450 37.47 -28.99 5.99
CA ARG A 450 37.54 -27.76 5.16
C ARG A 450 37.76 -26.43 5.93
N CYS A 451 38.00 -26.48 7.24
CA CYS A 451 38.29 -25.33 8.11
C CYS A 451 39.57 -25.62 8.90
N SER A 452 40.21 -24.57 9.41
CA SER A 452 41.31 -24.73 10.37
C SER A 452 40.85 -25.48 11.63
N LEU A 453 41.71 -26.38 12.13
CA LEU A 453 41.56 -27.01 13.46
C LEU A 453 42.43 -26.34 14.52
N ASP A 454 43.31 -25.42 14.14
CA ASP A 454 44.09 -24.62 15.08
C ASP A 454 43.18 -23.58 15.74
N VAL A 455 43.05 -23.65 17.06
CA VAL A 455 42.21 -22.71 17.84
C VAL A 455 42.91 -21.35 17.95
N ASP A 456 42.21 -20.27 17.58
CA ASP A 456 42.66 -18.91 17.83
C ASP A 456 42.27 -18.51 19.25
N ALA A 457 43.22 -18.62 20.17
CA ALA A 457 43.03 -18.30 21.58
C ALA A 457 42.62 -16.84 21.82
N LYS A 458 42.93 -15.91 20.90
CA LYS A 458 42.54 -14.49 21.03
C LYS A 458 41.07 -14.30 20.65
N LEU A 459 40.63 -14.89 19.54
CA LEU A 459 39.24 -14.81 19.10
C LEU A 459 38.28 -15.63 19.97
N SER A 460 38.76 -16.74 20.56
CA SER A 460 37.96 -17.59 21.44
C SER A 460 37.70 -16.94 22.81
N ASN A 461 38.65 -16.15 23.32
CA ASN A 461 38.62 -15.61 24.69
C ASN A 461 38.44 -14.07 24.74
N ILE A 462 37.52 -13.54 23.95
CA ILE A 462 37.21 -12.09 23.95
C ILE A 462 36.52 -11.71 25.27
N LYS A 463 37.25 -11.01 26.15
CA LYS A 463 36.77 -10.60 27.49
C LYS A 463 35.65 -9.57 27.47
N GLN A 464 35.68 -8.64 26.51
CA GLN A 464 34.66 -7.60 26.35
C GLN A 464 34.03 -7.77 24.98
N LYS A 465 32.82 -8.31 24.97
CA LYS A 465 32.11 -8.69 23.75
C LYS A 465 31.27 -7.51 23.26
N ASP A 466 31.69 -6.81 22.20
CA ASP A 466 30.91 -5.70 21.61
C ASP A 466 29.84 -6.19 20.61
N LEU A 467 29.98 -7.40 20.07
CA LEU A 467 29.01 -8.01 19.17
C LEU A 467 27.81 -8.66 19.87
N PRO A 468 26.70 -8.91 19.15
CA PRO A 468 25.62 -9.76 19.65
C PRO A 468 26.10 -11.17 20.02
N ARG A 469 25.52 -11.77 21.06
CA ARG A 469 25.88 -13.13 21.52
C ARG A 469 25.82 -14.19 20.42
N SER A 470 24.96 -14.03 19.42
CA SER A 470 24.82 -14.95 18.27
C SER A 470 26.01 -14.94 17.32
N PHE A 471 26.90 -13.94 17.38
CA PHE A 471 28.07 -13.84 16.50
C PHE A 471 29.27 -14.61 17.07
N TYR A 472 29.21 -15.00 18.35
CA TYR A 472 30.24 -15.81 19.01
C TYR A 472 29.90 -17.29 18.93
N PRO A 473 30.92 -18.17 18.90
CA PRO A 473 30.72 -19.62 18.96
C PRO A 473 29.85 -20.01 20.17
N ALA A 474 29.06 -21.05 19.98
CA ALA A 474 28.29 -21.66 21.05
C ALA A 474 29.09 -22.77 21.71
N ALA A 475 29.40 -22.62 23.00
CA ALA A 475 29.98 -23.68 23.80
C ALA A 475 28.94 -24.78 24.08
N GLY A 476 29.37 -26.03 24.08
CA GLY A 476 28.53 -27.20 24.41
C GLY A 476 27.43 -27.51 23.40
N LEU A 477 27.46 -26.91 22.21
CA LEU A 477 26.54 -27.21 21.12
C LEU A 477 26.93 -28.53 20.45
N ALA A 478 25.98 -29.46 20.38
CA ALA A 478 26.11 -30.68 19.58
C ALA A 478 26.21 -30.33 18.08
N TRP A 479 27.04 -31.06 17.34
CA TRP A 479 27.35 -30.77 15.94
C TRP A 479 26.10 -30.73 15.06
N GLU A 480 25.17 -31.67 15.28
CA GLU A 480 23.91 -31.79 14.55
C GLU A 480 22.96 -30.60 14.76
N LEU A 481 23.13 -29.85 15.85
CA LEU A 481 22.29 -28.70 16.19
C LEU A 481 22.87 -27.37 15.70
N ALA A 482 24.15 -27.35 15.27
CA ALA A 482 24.85 -26.13 14.88
C ALA A 482 24.15 -25.37 13.76
N GLU A 483 23.79 -26.07 12.69
CA GLU A 483 23.07 -25.50 11.55
C GLU A 483 21.70 -24.94 11.96
N MET A 484 20.91 -25.73 12.69
CA MET A 484 19.58 -25.34 13.16
C MET A 484 19.60 -24.07 14.02
N MET A 485 20.58 -23.98 14.93
CA MET A 485 20.74 -22.81 15.78
C MET A 485 21.06 -21.53 14.98
N MET A 486 21.94 -21.64 13.98
CA MET A 486 22.33 -20.49 13.17
C MET A 486 21.19 -19.97 12.29
N ILE A 487 20.38 -20.86 11.72
CA ILE A 487 19.30 -20.47 10.80
C ILE A 487 18.06 -19.97 11.55
N SER A 488 17.66 -20.68 12.61
CA SER A 488 16.42 -20.38 13.34
C SER A 488 16.53 -19.15 14.24
N GLY A 489 17.74 -18.79 14.68
CA GLY A 489 17.93 -17.76 15.70
C GLY A 489 17.35 -18.14 17.07
N ILE A 490 17.01 -19.42 17.28
CA ILE A 490 16.53 -19.92 18.57
C ILE A 490 17.64 -19.69 19.60
N ALA A 491 17.26 -19.08 20.73
CA ALA A 491 18.18 -18.88 21.85
C ALA A 491 18.67 -20.23 22.38
N ARG A 492 19.95 -20.29 22.78
CA ARG A 492 20.59 -21.52 23.28
C ARG A 492 19.73 -22.16 24.37
N PRO A 493 19.51 -23.50 24.35
CA PRO A 493 18.99 -24.20 25.51
C PRO A 493 19.87 -23.85 26.73
N GLY A 494 19.28 -23.24 27.75
CA GLY A 494 19.99 -22.70 28.94
C GLY A 494 20.08 -21.18 29.00
N ALA A 495 20.04 -20.44 27.89
CA ALA A 495 20.20 -18.97 27.91
C ALA A 495 19.02 -18.17 28.50
N ARG A 496 17.91 -18.83 28.88
CA ARG A 496 16.71 -18.18 29.43
C ARG A 496 16.43 -18.51 30.89
N ALA A 497 17.05 -19.54 31.45
CA ALA A 497 16.72 -19.98 32.81
C ALA A 497 17.27 -19.02 33.89
N ASP A 498 18.33 -18.27 33.57
CA ASP A 498 19.08 -17.53 34.61
C ASP A 498 18.72 -16.04 34.70
N GLU A 499 17.91 -15.48 33.77
CA GLU A 499 17.56 -14.04 33.79
C GLU A 499 16.22 -13.72 34.50
N GLU A 500 15.35 -14.70 34.78
CA GLU A 500 14.01 -14.43 35.37
C GLU A 500 13.81 -14.89 36.82
N ASP A 501 14.67 -15.75 37.40
CA ASP A 501 14.60 -16.15 38.82
C ASP A 501 15.58 -15.33 39.68
N GLY A 502 15.44 -14.00 39.63
CA GLY A 502 15.97 -13.12 40.66
C GLY A 502 15.16 -13.30 41.94
N ASP A 503 15.62 -14.18 42.84
CA ASP A 503 15.40 -14.21 44.30
C ASP A 503 15.69 -15.62 44.89
N ARG A 504 16.72 -16.34 44.40
CA ARG A 504 17.28 -17.48 45.15
C ARG A 504 18.53 -17.04 45.88
N ASP A 505 18.39 -16.86 47.19
CA ASP A 505 19.47 -16.77 48.17
C ASP A 505 20.34 -18.05 48.08
N MET A 506 21.36 -18.04 47.21
CA MET A 506 22.35 -19.11 47.07
C MET A 506 23.61 -18.70 47.82
N ASP A 507 23.65 -19.04 49.11
CA ASP A 507 24.81 -18.94 50.00
C ASP A 507 25.78 -20.14 49.85
N GLU A 508 25.73 -20.91 48.76
CA GLU A 508 26.67 -22.02 48.53
C GLU A 508 27.78 -21.66 47.53
N ASP A 509 28.93 -21.40 48.14
CA ASP A 509 30.28 -21.18 47.61
C ASP A 509 30.75 -22.34 46.70
N THR A 510 30.17 -22.47 45.51
CA THR A 510 30.76 -23.25 44.40
C THR A 510 31.58 -22.32 43.52
N GLY A 511 32.68 -21.82 44.07
CA GLY A 511 33.72 -21.15 43.29
C GLY A 511 34.41 -22.16 42.39
N GLU A 512 34.25 -22.02 41.07
CA GLU A 512 35.31 -22.15 40.06
C GLU A 512 34.79 -22.12 38.60
N ASP A 513 33.48 -22.21 38.32
CA ASP A 513 32.97 -22.28 36.93
C ASP A 513 32.19 -21.02 36.43
N GLU A 514 32.28 -19.87 37.11
CA GLU A 514 31.64 -18.60 36.67
C GLU A 514 32.37 -17.87 35.51
N GLU A 515 33.47 -18.42 34.97
CA GLU A 515 34.35 -17.69 34.06
C GLU A 515 33.78 -17.41 32.65
N ASP A 516 32.65 -18.00 32.26
CA ASP A 516 32.08 -17.86 30.91
C ASP A 516 30.77 -17.05 30.83
N GLU A 517 30.46 -16.27 31.87
CA GLU A 517 29.31 -15.37 31.84
C GLU A 517 29.54 -14.22 30.83
N PHE A 518 28.69 -14.16 29.80
CA PHE A 518 28.74 -13.12 28.78
C PHE A 518 28.53 -11.72 29.40
N LYS A 519 29.60 -10.96 29.59
CA LYS A 519 29.54 -9.57 30.10
C LYS A 519 29.62 -8.57 28.93
N PRO A 520 28.49 -7.96 28.50
CA PRO A 520 28.53 -6.92 27.46
C PRO A 520 29.29 -5.69 27.97
N SER A 521 30.05 -5.03 27.09
CA SER A 521 30.93 -3.91 27.46
C SER A 521 30.18 -2.76 28.15
N ASP A 522 30.83 -2.06 29.08
CA ASP A 522 30.25 -0.92 29.82
C ASP A 522 29.72 0.17 28.89
N ARG A 523 30.38 0.36 27.74
CA ARG A 523 29.92 1.29 26.69
C ARG A 523 28.66 0.78 26.00
N ALA A 524 28.57 -0.50 25.68
CA ALA A 524 27.35 -1.11 25.15
C ALA A 524 26.20 -1.00 26.15
N GLN A 525 26.47 -1.22 27.45
CA GLN A 525 25.48 -1.04 28.51
C GLN A 525 25.06 0.43 28.68
N ALA A 526 25.99 1.38 28.66
CA ALA A 526 25.69 2.81 28.77
C ALA A 526 24.88 3.34 27.57
N LEU A 527 25.22 2.90 26.35
CA LEU A 527 24.44 3.18 25.15
C LEU A 527 23.05 2.54 25.21
N LYS A 528 22.96 1.29 25.71
CA LYS A 528 21.68 0.60 25.95
C LYS A 528 20.82 1.40 26.93
N ARG A 529 21.36 1.84 28.06
CA ARG A 529 20.65 2.69 29.06
C ARG A 529 20.18 4.02 28.48
N ARG A 530 21.05 4.73 27.75
CA ARG A 530 20.70 6.01 27.10
C ARG A 530 19.65 5.84 26.01
N ARG A 531 19.74 4.76 25.22
CA ARG A 531 18.75 4.41 24.20
C ARG A 531 17.40 4.08 24.85
N ILE A 532 17.38 3.21 25.86
CA ILE A 532 16.15 2.83 26.58
C ILE A 532 15.46 4.07 27.17
N ALA A 533 16.19 4.97 27.84
CA ALA A 533 15.59 6.17 28.42
C ALA A 533 15.01 7.13 27.36
N GLY A 534 15.75 7.40 26.29
CA GLY A 534 15.28 8.25 25.19
C GLY A 534 14.13 7.62 24.40
N GLU A 535 14.15 6.29 24.25
CA GLU A 535 13.11 5.52 23.58
C GLU A 535 11.84 5.44 24.43
N GLN A 536 11.95 5.26 25.75
CA GLN A 536 10.80 5.32 26.66
C GLN A 536 10.14 6.70 26.68
N ALA A 537 10.90 7.79 26.68
CA ALA A 537 10.34 9.15 26.63
C ALA A 537 9.61 9.42 25.30
N ARG A 538 10.25 9.08 24.17
CA ARG A 538 9.63 9.18 22.84
C ARG A 538 8.44 8.25 22.69
N LYS A 539 8.50 7.06 23.28
CA LYS A 539 7.40 6.09 23.29
C LYS A 539 6.21 6.70 24.01
N ARG A 540 6.36 7.20 25.25
CA ARG A 540 5.26 7.85 25.99
C ARG A 540 4.57 8.97 25.21
N GLN A 541 5.34 9.87 24.61
CA GLN A 541 4.78 10.95 23.80
C GLN A 541 4.06 10.43 22.55
N ARG A 542 4.67 9.45 21.85
CA ARG A 542 4.02 8.82 20.69
C ARG A 542 2.75 8.09 21.08
N THR A 543 2.73 7.38 22.21
CA THR A 543 1.53 6.67 22.69
C THR A 543 0.43 7.66 23.02
N GLU A 544 0.71 8.79 23.67
CA GLU A 544 -0.31 9.79 23.98
C GLU A 544 -0.88 10.45 22.71
N GLU A 545 -0.01 10.86 21.76
CA GLU A 545 -0.44 11.41 20.47
C GLU A 545 -1.21 10.39 19.61
N GLU A 546 -0.81 9.12 19.68
CA GLU A 546 -1.46 7.99 19.00
C GLU A 546 -2.81 7.68 19.63
N GLU A 547 -2.93 7.58 20.96
CA GLU A 547 -4.19 7.37 21.68
C GLU A 547 -5.20 8.49 21.38
N ASP A 548 -4.77 9.75 21.36
CA ASP A 548 -5.64 10.88 21.02
C ASP A 548 -6.02 10.92 19.54
N ARG A 549 -5.16 10.42 18.65
CA ARG A 549 -5.47 10.25 17.22
C ARG A 549 -6.45 9.10 17.02
N GLU A 550 -6.20 7.95 17.63
CA GLU A 550 -7.08 6.77 17.62
C GLU A 550 -8.46 7.12 18.15
N ARG A 551 -8.55 7.83 19.29
CA ARG A 551 -9.85 8.28 19.84
C ARG A 551 -10.63 9.14 18.85
N ARG A 552 -9.97 10.06 18.14
CA ARG A 552 -10.60 10.89 17.09
C ARG A 552 -11.03 10.06 15.88
N GLU A 553 -10.22 9.09 15.48
CA GLU A 553 -10.55 8.19 14.37
C GLU A 553 -11.66 7.22 14.71
N GLU A 554 -11.71 6.67 15.92
CA GLU A 554 -12.80 5.82 16.42
C GLU A 554 -14.12 6.58 16.47
N GLU A 555 -14.10 7.81 17.01
CA GLU A 555 -15.27 8.69 16.98
C GLU A 555 -15.75 8.97 15.55
N PHE A 556 -14.82 9.19 14.63
CA PHE A 556 -15.12 9.42 13.23
C PHE A 556 -15.67 8.16 12.55
N LYS A 557 -15.06 7.00 12.77
CA LYS A 557 -15.53 5.69 12.29
C LYS A 557 -16.93 5.37 12.82
N LYS A 558 -17.22 5.74 14.06
CA LYS A 558 -18.56 5.60 14.64
C LYS A 558 -19.58 6.55 13.99
N LYS A 559 -19.21 7.79 13.69
CA LYS A 559 -20.11 8.81 13.09
C LYS A 559 -20.28 8.66 11.58
N HIS A 560 -19.25 8.18 10.89
CA HIS A 560 -19.14 8.09 9.43
C HIS A 560 -18.45 6.79 9.00
N PRO A 561 -19.08 5.62 9.23
CA PRO A 561 -18.43 4.31 9.04
C PRO A 561 -17.90 4.11 7.62
N GLU A 562 -18.64 4.53 6.61
CA GLU A 562 -18.21 4.37 5.22
C GLU A 562 -17.13 5.38 4.79
N MET A 563 -17.18 6.63 5.28
CA MET A 563 -16.12 7.62 5.00
C MET A 563 -14.80 7.26 5.67
N SER A 564 -14.86 6.64 6.85
CA SER A 564 -13.67 6.20 7.59
C SER A 564 -12.85 5.13 6.87
N LYS A 565 -13.44 4.44 5.90
CA LYS A 565 -12.73 3.51 5.01
C LYS A 565 -11.91 4.23 3.92
N LEU A 566 -12.28 5.47 3.59
CA LEU A 566 -11.70 6.24 2.47
C LEU A 566 -10.76 7.35 2.93
N THR A 567 -10.95 7.91 4.12
CA THR A 567 -10.14 9.04 4.59
C THR A 567 -10.08 9.15 6.11
N SER A 568 -9.09 9.87 6.63
CA SER A 568 -8.97 10.13 8.07
C SER A 568 -9.92 11.21 8.55
N ALA A 569 -10.23 11.20 9.85
CA ALA A 569 -11.10 12.20 10.49
C ALA A 569 -10.62 13.63 10.27
N GLU A 570 -9.30 13.84 10.32
CA GLU A 570 -8.66 15.14 10.14
C GLU A 570 -8.82 15.66 8.72
N ARG A 571 -8.59 14.80 7.73
CA ARG A 571 -8.72 15.17 6.32
C ARG A 571 -10.18 15.45 5.95
N TYR A 572 -11.12 14.64 6.44
CA TYR A 572 -12.55 14.90 6.29
C TYR A 572 -12.95 16.25 6.89
N ARG A 573 -12.45 16.57 8.09
CA ARG A 573 -12.68 17.88 8.73
C ARG A 573 -12.12 19.03 7.90
N TRP A 574 -10.94 18.86 7.31
CA TRP A 574 -10.37 19.86 6.42
C TRP A 574 -11.26 20.08 5.18
N PHE A 575 -11.72 19.04 4.49
CA PHE A 575 -12.66 19.20 3.36
C PHE A 575 -13.95 19.89 3.78
N ALA A 576 -14.49 19.54 4.94
CA ALA A 576 -15.71 20.14 5.46
C ALA A 576 -15.59 21.66 5.65
N GLN A 577 -14.40 22.15 5.95
CA GLN A 577 -14.12 23.57 6.17
C GLN A 577 -13.67 24.28 4.89
N ALA A 578 -12.73 23.69 4.16
CA ALA A 578 -12.10 24.32 3.00
C ALA A 578 -12.92 24.18 1.71
N VAL A 579 -13.61 23.04 1.53
CA VAL A 579 -14.34 22.73 0.29
C VAL A 579 -15.67 22.00 0.56
N PRO A 580 -16.71 22.72 1.04
CA PRO A 580 -18.00 22.11 1.38
C PRO A 580 -18.66 21.32 0.25
N ALA A 581 -18.42 21.71 -1.01
CA ALA A 581 -18.92 21.00 -2.19
C ALA A 581 -18.32 19.59 -2.32
N MET A 582 -17.02 19.42 -2.05
CA MET A 582 -16.33 18.13 -2.08
C MET A 582 -16.84 17.22 -0.95
N ARG A 583 -17.01 17.77 0.25
CA ARG A 583 -17.65 17.03 1.35
C ARG A 583 -19.04 16.56 0.94
N SER A 584 -19.90 17.47 0.47
CA SER A 584 -21.27 17.11 0.08
C SER A 584 -21.30 16.10 -1.07
N TYR A 585 -20.28 16.07 -1.92
CA TYR A 585 -20.15 15.08 -2.97
C TYR A 585 -19.88 13.69 -2.37
N TYR A 586 -18.83 13.55 -1.54
CA TYR A 586 -18.49 12.27 -0.92
C TYR A 586 -19.59 11.74 0.00
N ASP A 587 -20.23 12.60 0.80
CA ASP A 587 -21.36 12.22 1.65
C ASP A 587 -22.51 11.58 0.85
N ARG A 588 -22.60 11.86 -0.45
CA ARG A 588 -23.60 11.27 -1.36
C ARG A 588 -23.06 10.06 -2.11
N VAL A 589 -21.83 10.13 -2.62
CA VAL A 589 -21.20 9.08 -3.43
C VAL A 589 -20.92 7.81 -2.63
N ILE A 590 -20.70 7.95 -1.33
CA ILE A 590 -20.38 6.84 -0.43
C ILE A 590 -21.62 6.01 -0.07
N LYS A 591 -22.82 6.55 -0.29
CA LYS A 591 -24.03 5.75 -0.14
C LYS A 591 -23.94 4.58 -1.12
N PRO A 592 -24.18 3.34 -0.67
CA PRO A 592 -24.11 2.18 -1.54
C PRO A 592 -25.05 2.40 -2.73
N ARG A 593 -24.47 2.32 -3.93
CA ARG A 593 -25.23 2.41 -5.17
C ARG A 593 -26.15 1.18 -5.23
N PRO A 594 -27.45 1.33 -5.54
CA PRO A 594 -28.31 0.18 -5.79
C PRO A 594 -27.69 -0.73 -6.86
N PRO A 595 -27.71 -2.06 -6.68
CA PRO A 595 -26.96 -3.01 -7.50
C PRO A 595 -27.40 -3.04 -8.97
N ASN A 596 -28.61 -2.55 -9.26
CA ASN A 596 -29.18 -2.48 -10.60
C ASN A 596 -28.86 -1.18 -11.35
N LEU A 597 -28.05 -0.27 -10.79
CA LEU A 597 -27.64 0.95 -11.47
C LEU A 597 -26.28 0.78 -12.16
N PRO A 598 -25.96 1.58 -13.19
CA PRO A 598 -24.66 1.52 -13.85
C PRO A 598 -23.55 1.70 -12.82
N MET A 599 -22.54 0.85 -12.87
CA MET A 599 -21.39 0.96 -11.98
C MET A 599 -20.40 1.99 -12.53
N ARG A 600 -19.55 2.53 -11.67
CA ARG A 600 -18.44 3.39 -12.11
C ARG A 600 -17.34 2.51 -12.68
N ILE A 601 -16.64 2.98 -13.72
CA ILE A 601 -15.45 2.29 -14.22
C ILE A 601 -14.42 2.21 -13.10
N VAL A 602 -13.76 1.05 -12.96
CA VAL A 602 -12.83 0.77 -11.85
C VAL A 602 -11.68 1.78 -11.83
N ALA A 603 -11.04 2.01 -12.96
CA ALA A 603 -9.94 2.97 -13.09
C ALA A 603 -10.38 4.41 -12.74
N PHE A 604 -11.62 4.81 -13.10
CA PHE A 604 -12.17 6.10 -12.67
C PHE A 604 -12.40 6.14 -11.15
N THR A 605 -12.94 5.08 -10.56
CA THR A 605 -13.18 5.00 -9.11
C THR A 605 -11.85 5.08 -8.33
N HIS A 606 -10.79 4.47 -8.86
CA HIS A 606 -9.44 4.59 -8.32
C HIS A 606 -8.92 6.04 -8.42
N ALA A 607 -9.03 6.68 -9.59
CA ALA A 607 -8.66 8.08 -9.76
C ALA A 607 -9.45 9.03 -8.82
N GLU A 608 -10.73 8.75 -8.60
CA GLU A 608 -11.60 9.49 -7.68
C GLU A 608 -11.23 9.26 -6.21
N SER A 609 -10.75 8.08 -5.81
CA SER A 609 -10.31 7.86 -4.44
C SER A 609 -9.04 8.68 -4.13
N MET A 610 -8.12 8.77 -5.10
CA MET A 610 -6.91 9.61 -5.03
C MET A 610 -7.22 11.11 -4.96
N MET A 611 -8.43 11.53 -5.34
CA MET A 611 -8.87 12.92 -5.27
C MET A 611 -8.76 13.49 -3.84
N LEU A 612 -8.99 12.66 -2.81
CA LEU A 612 -8.87 13.05 -1.41
C LEU A 612 -7.42 13.44 -1.07
N ASP A 613 -6.42 12.77 -1.64
CA ASP A 613 -5.01 13.14 -1.46
C ASP A 613 -4.65 14.48 -2.12
N HIS A 614 -5.50 14.94 -3.04
CA HIS A 614 -5.28 16.13 -3.85
C HIS A 614 -6.25 17.27 -3.59
N GLY A 615 -6.98 17.25 -2.48
CA GLY A 615 -7.95 18.31 -2.18
C GLY A 615 -7.35 19.71 -2.09
N VAL A 616 -6.03 19.85 -1.82
CA VAL A 616 -5.30 21.13 -1.89
C VAL A 616 -5.28 21.76 -3.29
N MET A 617 -5.66 21.02 -4.34
CA MET A 617 -5.80 21.54 -5.70
C MET A 617 -7.12 22.28 -5.91
N LEU A 618 -8.08 22.16 -4.99
CA LEU A 618 -9.34 22.87 -5.06
C LEU A 618 -9.12 24.33 -4.71
N ASP A 619 -9.47 25.21 -5.64
CA ASP A 619 -9.65 26.62 -5.35
C ASP A 619 -10.77 26.77 -4.31
N SER A 620 -10.53 27.48 -3.21
CA SER A 620 -11.56 27.75 -2.19
C SER A 620 -12.77 28.49 -2.77
N GLY A 621 -12.60 29.08 -3.96
CA GLY A 621 -13.67 29.63 -4.79
C GLY A 621 -14.49 28.62 -5.60
N THR A 622 -14.37 27.31 -5.38
CA THR A 622 -15.20 26.26 -6.03
C THR A 622 -16.66 26.69 -6.06
N LYS A 623 -17.12 27.02 -7.27
CA LYS A 623 -18.47 27.53 -7.48
C LYS A 623 -19.46 26.38 -7.48
N SER A 624 -20.70 26.72 -7.15
CA SER A 624 -21.89 25.88 -7.19
C SER A 624 -21.87 24.77 -8.25
N GLN A 625 -22.41 23.60 -7.90
CA GLN A 625 -22.65 22.45 -8.79
C GLN A 625 -23.79 22.72 -9.80
N ALA A 626 -23.85 23.92 -10.37
CA ALA A 626 -24.87 24.31 -11.31
C ALA A 626 -24.64 23.64 -12.68
N SER A 627 -25.73 23.20 -13.29
CA SER A 627 -25.75 22.49 -14.57
C SER A 627 -27.08 22.71 -15.31
N TYR A 628 -27.09 22.43 -16.62
CA TYR A 628 -28.33 22.39 -17.42
C TYR A 628 -29.03 21.04 -17.40
N ILE A 629 -28.32 20.00 -16.96
CA ILE A 629 -28.82 18.63 -16.77
C ILE A 629 -28.65 18.28 -15.30
N PRO A 630 -29.61 17.61 -14.64
CA PRO A 630 -29.49 17.29 -13.22
C PRO A 630 -28.23 16.44 -12.97
N PRO A 631 -27.39 16.82 -11.99
CA PRO A 631 -26.24 16.02 -11.60
C PRO A 631 -26.69 14.65 -11.08
N LEU A 632 -26.03 13.60 -11.53
CA LEU A 632 -26.41 12.22 -11.25
C LEU A 632 -26.57 11.90 -9.75
N HIS A 633 -25.67 12.44 -8.91
CA HIS A 633 -25.69 12.23 -7.46
C HIS A 633 -26.94 12.82 -6.77
N ILE A 634 -27.71 13.69 -7.43
CA ILE A 634 -29.03 14.16 -6.95
C ILE A 634 -30.07 13.07 -7.15
N ILE A 635 -29.97 12.32 -8.25
CA ILE A 635 -30.91 11.28 -8.65
C ILE A 635 -30.64 9.98 -7.88
N ILE A 636 -29.40 9.50 -7.89
CA ILE A 636 -29.02 8.25 -7.21
C ILE A 636 -29.15 8.36 -5.67
N GLY A 637 -29.02 9.56 -5.11
CA GLY A 637 -29.16 9.78 -3.67
C GLY A 637 -30.60 9.74 -3.15
N ALA A 638 -31.60 9.59 -4.02
CA ALA A 638 -33.01 9.49 -3.66
C ALA A 638 -33.39 8.04 -3.28
N ASN A 639 -34.53 7.88 -2.59
CA ASN A 639 -35.13 6.55 -2.41
C ASN A 639 -35.73 6.07 -3.74
N ASP A 640 -36.04 4.77 -3.86
CA ASP A 640 -36.39 4.18 -5.16
C ASP A 640 -37.63 4.82 -5.82
N ALA A 641 -38.70 5.06 -5.05
CA ALA A 641 -39.90 5.72 -5.55
C ALA A 641 -39.63 7.15 -6.08
N ARG A 642 -38.79 7.92 -5.37
CA ARG A 642 -38.40 9.27 -5.79
C ARG A 642 -37.44 9.22 -6.97
N LEU A 643 -36.51 8.26 -7.01
CA LEU A 643 -35.62 8.04 -8.15
C LEU A 643 -36.43 7.75 -9.42
N ILE A 644 -37.41 6.86 -9.36
CA ILE A 644 -38.30 6.55 -10.49
C ILE A 644 -38.99 7.82 -10.98
N ARG A 645 -39.59 8.60 -10.06
CA ARG A 645 -40.23 9.87 -10.42
C ARG A 645 -39.25 10.85 -11.06
N TYR A 646 -38.05 10.97 -10.52
CA TYR A 646 -37.01 11.84 -11.08
C TYR A 646 -36.64 11.42 -12.50
N LEU A 647 -36.58 10.12 -12.79
CA LEU A 647 -36.31 9.60 -14.13
C LEU A 647 -37.47 9.88 -15.10
N VAL A 648 -38.72 9.69 -14.70
CA VAL A 648 -39.90 10.06 -15.52
C VAL A 648 -39.85 11.53 -15.90
N ASN A 649 -39.68 12.41 -14.91
CA ASN A 649 -39.62 13.85 -15.14
C ASN A 649 -38.40 14.26 -15.97
N PHE A 650 -37.25 13.61 -15.75
CA PHE A 650 -36.07 13.86 -16.56
C PHE A 650 -36.34 13.55 -18.02
N VAL A 651 -36.92 12.38 -18.33
CA VAL A 651 -37.23 11.99 -19.72
C VAL A 651 -38.16 13.00 -20.36
N HIS A 652 -39.24 13.39 -19.68
CA HIS A 652 -40.20 14.37 -20.20
C HIS A 652 -39.60 15.77 -20.42
N LEU A 653 -38.77 16.23 -19.49
CA LEU A 653 -38.19 17.58 -19.52
C LEU A 653 -36.86 17.67 -20.26
N LEU A 654 -36.26 16.55 -20.70
CA LEU A 654 -34.96 16.55 -21.38
C LEU A 654 -34.94 17.50 -22.60
N PRO A 655 -35.92 17.49 -23.53
CA PRO A 655 -35.92 18.45 -24.64
C PRO A 655 -36.00 19.91 -24.16
N SER A 656 -36.74 20.18 -23.08
CA SER A 656 -36.82 21.51 -22.46
C SER A 656 -35.48 21.95 -21.87
N PHE A 657 -34.77 21.05 -21.18
CA PHE A 657 -33.43 21.33 -20.64
C PHE A 657 -32.42 21.65 -21.75
N LEU A 658 -32.48 20.93 -22.86
CA LEU A 658 -31.62 21.18 -24.02
C LEU A 658 -32.00 22.48 -24.73
N ALA A 659 -33.29 22.76 -24.91
CA ALA A 659 -33.77 24.01 -25.51
C ALA A 659 -33.38 25.26 -24.72
N VAL A 660 -33.30 25.17 -23.38
CA VAL A 660 -32.80 26.28 -22.54
C VAL A 660 -31.36 26.65 -22.92
N ILE A 661 -30.50 25.69 -23.30
CA ILE A 661 -29.13 25.95 -23.76
C ILE A 661 -29.18 26.70 -25.09
N THR A 662 -29.97 26.21 -26.05
CA THR A 662 -30.14 26.84 -27.37
C THR A 662 -30.66 28.27 -27.25
N LEU A 663 -31.71 28.49 -26.46
CA LEU A 663 -32.30 29.81 -26.20
C LEU A 663 -31.30 30.76 -25.53
N LYS A 664 -30.54 30.27 -24.54
CA LYS A 664 -29.50 31.07 -23.87
C LYS A 664 -28.37 31.45 -24.83
N ARG A 665 -28.02 30.60 -25.81
CA ARG A 665 -27.04 30.94 -26.85
C ARG A 665 -27.56 31.99 -27.81
N HIS A 666 -28.83 31.92 -28.21
CA HIS A 666 -29.45 32.94 -29.05
C HIS A 666 -29.69 34.27 -28.34
N ARG A 667 -29.90 34.23 -27.02
CA ARG A 667 -30.08 35.42 -26.17
C ARG A 667 -29.12 35.37 -24.97
N PRO A 668 -27.82 35.67 -25.16
CA PRO A 668 -26.81 35.58 -24.11
C PRO A 668 -27.15 36.40 -22.86
N ASP A 669 -27.85 37.52 -23.01
CA ASP A 669 -28.25 38.43 -21.93
C ASP A 669 -29.54 38.04 -21.20
N SER A 670 -30.21 36.96 -21.62
CA SER A 670 -31.40 36.45 -20.92
C SER A 670 -31.07 35.95 -19.51
N ASP A 671 -32.06 35.89 -18.63
CA ASP A 671 -31.94 35.33 -17.28
C ASP A 671 -31.91 33.79 -17.24
N LEU A 672 -32.07 33.14 -18.40
CA LEU A 672 -31.85 31.70 -18.59
C LEU A 672 -30.45 31.30 -18.14
N GLY A 673 -30.33 30.16 -17.48
CA GLY A 673 -29.06 29.73 -16.91
C GLY A 673 -29.10 28.32 -16.33
N ARG A 674 -27.95 27.90 -15.79
CA ARG A 674 -27.82 26.63 -15.10
C ARG A 674 -28.63 26.61 -13.81
N GLN A 675 -29.08 25.44 -13.42
CA GLN A 675 -29.86 25.21 -12.21
C GLN A 675 -28.97 24.64 -11.10
N GLY A 676 -29.17 25.14 -9.88
CA GLY A 676 -28.45 24.65 -8.69
C GLY A 676 -29.06 23.36 -8.13
N PRO A 677 -28.36 22.64 -7.22
CA PRO A 677 -28.84 21.38 -6.67
C PRO A 677 -30.19 21.45 -5.93
N ARG A 678 -30.54 22.60 -5.35
CA ARG A 678 -31.85 22.80 -4.70
C ARG A 678 -32.97 22.87 -5.73
N THR A 679 -32.78 23.68 -6.77
CA THR A 679 -33.75 23.82 -7.87
C THR A 679 -33.96 22.49 -8.58
N TRP A 680 -32.89 21.73 -8.84
CA TRP A 680 -33.00 20.39 -9.43
C TRP A 680 -33.86 19.44 -8.61
N ARG A 681 -33.68 19.39 -7.28
CA ARG A 681 -34.50 18.52 -6.42
C ARG A 681 -35.96 18.93 -6.43
N SER A 682 -36.23 20.23 -6.41
CA SER A 682 -37.60 20.73 -6.43
C SER A 682 -38.25 20.37 -7.76
N MET A 683 -37.60 20.71 -8.88
CA MET A 683 -38.09 20.46 -10.22
C MET A 683 -38.33 18.98 -10.51
N LEU A 684 -37.45 18.08 -10.05
CA LEU A 684 -37.62 16.64 -10.29
C LEU A 684 -38.63 15.98 -9.34
N ASN A 685 -39.01 16.62 -8.23
CA ASN A 685 -39.89 16.02 -7.23
C ASN A 685 -41.38 16.14 -7.56
N ASP A 686 -41.74 17.14 -8.36
CA ASP A 686 -43.10 17.39 -8.81
C ASP A 686 -43.46 16.47 -9.97
N ILE A 687 -44.75 16.14 -10.17
CA ILE A 687 -45.17 15.31 -11.31
C ILE A 687 -45.55 16.26 -12.44
N TRP A 688 -44.73 16.29 -13.48
CA TRP A 688 -44.98 17.16 -14.63
C TRP A 688 -45.99 16.52 -15.58
N GLN A 689 -46.96 17.31 -16.01
CA GLN A 689 -47.80 17.02 -17.16
C GLN A 689 -47.45 18.02 -18.26
N GLU A 690 -47.58 17.61 -19.52
CA GLU A 690 -47.25 18.46 -20.68
C GLU A 690 -48.01 19.79 -20.63
N ASP A 691 -49.30 19.72 -20.31
CA ASP A 691 -50.17 20.86 -20.11
C ASP A 691 -49.66 21.79 -19.00
N HIS A 692 -49.34 21.24 -17.82
CA HIS A 692 -48.89 22.02 -16.66
C HIS A 692 -47.56 22.75 -16.90
N LEU A 693 -46.72 22.27 -17.81
CA LEU A 693 -45.48 22.97 -18.17
C LEU A 693 -45.77 24.36 -18.75
N TRP A 694 -46.94 24.59 -19.37
CA TRP A 694 -47.27 25.82 -20.09
C TRP A 694 -48.37 26.67 -19.41
N TYR A 695 -48.95 26.22 -18.29
CA TYR A 695 -49.88 27.03 -17.49
C TYR A 695 -49.15 27.84 -16.40
N ASP A 696 -49.78 28.90 -15.92
CA ASP A 696 -49.27 29.62 -14.74
C ASP A 696 -49.49 28.71 -13.51
N ALA A 697 -48.39 28.19 -12.97
CA ALA A 697 -48.39 27.38 -11.76
C ALA A 697 -48.92 28.20 -10.56
N ALA A 698 -49.44 27.51 -9.55
CA ALA A 698 -49.77 28.16 -8.28
C ALA A 698 -48.50 28.83 -7.69
N PRO A 699 -48.61 29.89 -6.88
CA PRO A 699 -47.46 30.63 -6.34
C PRO A 699 -46.43 29.77 -5.57
N ASP A 700 -46.83 28.58 -5.12
CA ASP A 700 -46.03 27.60 -4.37
C ASP A 700 -45.60 26.38 -5.20
N GLU A 701 -46.00 26.28 -6.47
CA GLU A 701 -45.65 25.19 -7.37
C GLU A 701 -44.60 25.64 -8.40
N LEU A 702 -43.69 24.72 -8.78
CA LEU A 702 -42.78 24.99 -9.89
C LEU A 702 -43.51 24.82 -11.22
N GLY A 703 -43.34 25.80 -12.11
CA GLY A 703 -43.92 25.79 -13.45
C GLY A 703 -42.87 25.96 -14.54
N GLY A 704 -43.30 25.95 -15.81
CA GLY A 704 -42.41 26.25 -16.93
C GLY A 704 -41.80 27.65 -16.85
N ARG A 705 -42.44 28.58 -16.10
CA ARG A 705 -41.89 29.91 -15.81
C ARG A 705 -40.57 29.84 -15.04
N ASP A 706 -40.36 28.87 -14.16
CA ASP A 706 -39.09 28.69 -13.43
C ASP A 706 -37.97 28.14 -14.35
N LEU A 707 -38.34 27.31 -15.31
CA LEU A 707 -37.39 26.70 -16.25
C LEU A 707 -37.00 27.66 -17.38
N PHE A 708 -37.98 28.31 -18.01
CA PHE A 708 -37.78 29.18 -19.17
C PHE A 708 -37.71 30.67 -18.83
N LYS A 709 -37.99 31.07 -17.59
CA LYS A 709 -37.86 32.45 -17.09
C LYS A 709 -38.41 33.49 -18.08
N SER A 710 -37.60 34.47 -18.49
CA SER A 710 -38.00 35.50 -19.47
C SER A 710 -38.45 34.96 -20.85
N ALA A 711 -38.09 33.73 -21.21
CA ALA A 711 -38.56 33.11 -22.46
C ALA A 711 -39.94 32.44 -22.34
N PHE A 712 -40.46 32.24 -21.12
CA PHE A 712 -41.70 31.49 -20.89
C PHE A 712 -42.90 32.08 -21.63
N ASP A 713 -43.17 33.38 -21.48
CA ASP A 713 -44.33 34.02 -22.10
C ASP A 713 -44.29 33.94 -23.64
N HIS A 714 -43.10 34.00 -24.22
CA HIS A 714 -42.90 33.84 -25.66
C HIS A 714 -43.19 32.40 -26.13
N LEU A 715 -42.64 31.39 -25.44
CA LEU A 715 -42.87 29.97 -25.77
C LEU A 715 -44.34 29.57 -25.53
N ARG A 716 -44.96 30.12 -24.49
CA ARG A 716 -46.38 29.94 -24.22
C ARG A 716 -47.24 30.53 -25.35
N ALA A 717 -46.92 31.72 -25.83
CA ALA A 717 -47.65 32.36 -26.94
C ALA A 717 -47.39 31.70 -28.30
N ASN A 718 -46.30 30.95 -28.48
CA ASN A 718 -45.90 30.35 -29.75
C ASN A 718 -45.74 28.82 -29.64
N PRO A 719 -46.84 28.04 -29.77
CA PRO A 719 -46.80 26.58 -29.61
C PRO A 719 -45.78 25.86 -30.50
N SER A 720 -45.55 26.35 -31.71
CA SER A 720 -44.58 25.77 -32.66
C SER A 720 -43.12 25.96 -32.23
N ALA A 721 -42.84 26.92 -31.36
CA ALA A 721 -41.51 27.15 -30.80
C ALA A 721 -41.26 26.38 -29.50
N ARG A 722 -42.30 25.72 -28.95
CA ARG A 722 -42.16 24.93 -27.72
C ARG A 722 -41.27 23.72 -27.98
N PRO A 723 -40.33 23.40 -27.07
CA PRO A 723 -39.63 22.13 -27.12
C PRO A 723 -40.64 20.98 -27.03
N ALA A 724 -40.35 19.90 -27.76
CA ALA A 724 -41.18 18.70 -27.74
C ALA A 724 -41.27 18.09 -26.33
N TRP A 725 -42.38 17.44 -26.03
CA TRP A 725 -42.50 16.62 -24.83
C TRP A 725 -41.62 15.38 -24.96
N GLY A 726 -40.75 15.16 -23.97
CA GLY A 726 -39.76 14.09 -24.05
C GLY A 726 -40.36 12.69 -23.93
N LYS A 727 -39.82 11.77 -24.73
CA LYS A 727 -40.15 10.35 -24.76
C LYS A 727 -38.89 9.51 -24.47
N LEU A 728 -39.08 8.25 -24.10
CA LEU A 728 -37.99 7.29 -23.95
C LEU A 728 -37.23 7.12 -25.28
N PRO A 729 -35.98 6.60 -25.27
CA PRO A 729 -35.23 6.41 -26.51
C PRO A 729 -35.90 5.49 -27.54
N CYS A 730 -36.83 4.63 -27.11
CA CYS A 730 -37.67 3.79 -27.98
C CYS A 730 -38.99 4.46 -28.45
N GLY A 731 -39.22 5.72 -28.09
CA GLY A 731 -40.42 6.50 -28.46
C GLY A 731 -41.62 6.35 -27.52
N CYS A 732 -41.57 5.42 -26.56
CA CYS A 732 -42.64 5.24 -25.57
C CYS A 732 -42.68 6.36 -24.53
N ASP A 733 -43.86 6.60 -23.96
CA ASP A 733 -44.01 7.47 -22.79
C ASP A 733 -43.38 6.84 -21.54
N PRO A 734 -42.56 7.58 -20.79
CA PRO A 734 -42.13 7.13 -19.48
C PRO A 734 -43.32 7.20 -18.50
N THR A 735 -43.58 6.11 -17.79
CA THR A 735 -44.50 6.12 -16.64
C THR A 735 -43.80 5.56 -15.40
N VAL A 736 -44.36 5.83 -14.22
CA VAL A 736 -43.83 5.31 -12.95
C VAL A 736 -43.88 3.79 -12.97
N GLU A 737 -45.00 3.21 -13.40
CA GLU A 737 -45.23 1.76 -13.47
C GLU A 737 -44.26 1.09 -14.44
N LEU A 738 -43.99 1.74 -15.59
CA LEU A 738 -43.05 1.22 -16.58
C LEU A 738 -41.63 1.15 -16.00
N LEU A 739 -41.17 2.19 -15.31
CA LEU A 739 -39.82 2.22 -14.72
C LEU A 739 -39.70 1.38 -13.46
N GLU A 740 -40.76 1.26 -12.65
CA GLU A 740 -40.80 0.41 -11.47
C GLU A 740 -40.53 -1.06 -11.85
N ASN A 741 -41.16 -1.51 -12.95
CA ASN A 741 -41.06 -2.88 -13.46
C ASN A 741 -39.86 -3.13 -14.39
N ASP A 742 -39.10 -2.11 -14.77
CA ASP A 742 -37.98 -2.23 -15.72
C ASP A 742 -36.66 -1.67 -15.14
N ALA A 743 -36.01 -2.47 -14.29
CA ALA A 743 -34.73 -2.12 -13.68
C ALA A 743 -33.63 -1.82 -14.72
N LEU A 744 -33.63 -2.53 -15.87
CA LEU A 744 -32.65 -2.33 -16.93
C LEU A 744 -32.83 -0.96 -17.61
N LEU A 745 -34.07 -0.57 -17.88
CA LEU A 745 -34.35 0.76 -18.43
C LEU A 745 -33.98 1.87 -17.43
N ARG A 746 -34.24 1.68 -16.13
CA ARG A 746 -33.77 2.62 -15.09
C ARG A 746 -32.25 2.80 -15.15
N ALA A 747 -31.51 1.70 -15.28
CA ALA A 747 -30.07 1.73 -15.41
C ALA A 747 -29.64 2.50 -16.67
N GLY A 748 -30.27 2.22 -17.81
CA GLY A 748 -30.03 2.91 -19.08
C GLY A 748 -30.25 4.41 -19.02
N LEU A 749 -31.36 4.87 -18.41
CA LEU A 749 -31.64 6.29 -18.27
C LEU A 749 -30.62 6.99 -17.37
N ILE A 750 -30.19 6.34 -16.28
CA ILE A 750 -29.15 6.87 -15.39
C ILE A 750 -27.81 6.99 -16.13
N PHE A 751 -27.50 6.02 -16.97
CA PHE A 751 -26.34 6.04 -17.85
C PHE A 751 -26.40 7.23 -18.83
N ASP A 752 -27.51 7.39 -19.54
CA ASP A 752 -27.69 8.47 -20.52
C ASP A 752 -27.69 9.87 -19.88
N ILE A 753 -28.25 10.02 -18.68
CA ILE A 753 -28.15 11.26 -17.88
C ILE A 753 -26.68 11.59 -17.60
N ASN A 754 -25.88 10.59 -17.24
CA ASN A 754 -24.48 10.77 -16.94
C ASN A 754 -23.67 11.13 -18.20
N VAL A 755 -23.96 10.50 -19.34
CA VAL A 755 -23.40 10.85 -20.65
C VAL A 755 -23.67 12.32 -20.99
N TRP A 756 -24.89 12.80 -20.77
CA TRP A 756 -25.23 14.21 -20.94
C TRP A 756 -24.46 15.15 -19.99
N ASN A 757 -24.25 14.73 -18.74
CA ASN A 757 -23.43 15.48 -17.79
C ASN A 757 -21.97 15.56 -18.25
N LEU A 758 -21.40 14.47 -18.78
CA LEU A 758 -20.03 14.45 -19.34
C LEU A 758 -19.91 15.40 -20.54
N LEU A 759 -20.83 15.30 -21.50
CA LEU A 759 -20.87 16.16 -22.69
C LEU A 759 -20.87 17.66 -22.32
N HIS A 760 -21.62 18.06 -21.29
CA HIS A 760 -21.69 19.45 -20.84
C HIS A 760 -20.57 19.88 -19.89
N LYS A 761 -19.81 18.96 -19.28
CA LYS A 761 -18.71 19.29 -18.36
C LYS A 761 -17.32 19.24 -18.97
N LEU A 762 -17.04 18.33 -19.90
CA LEU A 762 -15.75 18.30 -20.59
C LEU A 762 -15.37 19.62 -21.31
N PRO A 763 -16.30 20.40 -21.90
CA PRO A 763 -15.97 21.72 -22.45
C PRO A 763 -15.29 22.66 -21.44
N GLU A 764 -15.62 22.57 -20.15
CA GLU A 764 -15.02 23.44 -19.12
C GLU A 764 -13.52 23.16 -18.87
N LEU A 765 -13.02 22.01 -19.34
CA LEU A 765 -11.62 21.65 -19.32
C LEU A 765 -10.85 22.20 -20.53
N VAL A 766 -11.54 22.56 -21.62
CA VAL A 766 -10.89 23.05 -22.84
C VAL A 766 -10.46 24.51 -22.67
N PRO A 767 -9.30 24.93 -23.23
CA PRO A 767 -8.92 26.34 -23.22
C PRO A 767 -10.00 27.23 -23.85
N ARG A 768 -10.37 28.30 -23.14
CA ARG A 768 -11.44 29.22 -23.55
C ARG A 768 -11.25 29.79 -24.96
N LYS A 769 -10.00 30.05 -25.35
CA LYS A 769 -9.65 30.54 -26.69
C LYS A 769 -9.99 29.52 -27.77
N THR A 770 -9.74 28.24 -27.52
CA THR A 770 -10.08 27.14 -28.43
C THR A 770 -11.59 27.03 -28.61
N LEU A 771 -12.36 27.02 -27.52
CA LEU A 771 -13.83 26.98 -27.60
C LEU A 771 -14.41 28.17 -28.36
N ALA A 772 -13.92 29.38 -28.09
CA ALA A 772 -14.34 30.59 -28.78
C ALA A 772 -13.98 30.55 -30.29
N ALA A 773 -12.78 30.07 -30.64
CA ALA A 773 -12.36 29.88 -32.02
C ALA A 773 -13.22 28.84 -32.75
N SER A 774 -13.72 27.84 -32.03
CA SER A 774 -14.68 26.85 -32.54
C SER A 774 -16.14 27.34 -32.51
N GLY A 775 -16.40 28.65 -32.38
CA GLY A 775 -17.76 29.21 -32.42
C GLY A 775 -18.63 28.92 -31.18
N ILE A 776 -18.04 28.42 -30.09
CA ILE A 776 -18.77 28.20 -28.82
C ILE A 776 -18.68 29.49 -28.01
N ALA A 777 -19.76 30.27 -28.08
CA ALA A 777 -19.87 31.53 -27.34
C ALA A 777 -19.77 31.31 -25.82
N MET A 778 -19.11 32.26 -25.15
CA MET A 778 -19.06 32.32 -23.70
C MET A 778 -20.42 32.78 -23.16
N LEU A 779 -21.00 32.02 -22.23
CA LEU A 779 -22.27 32.32 -21.60
C LEU A 779 -22.05 32.81 -20.17
N LYS A 780 -22.98 33.63 -19.67
CA LYS A 780 -22.99 34.14 -18.31
C LYS A 780 -24.35 33.89 -17.66
N ASP A 781 -24.34 33.29 -16.49
CA ASP A 781 -25.50 33.17 -15.61
C ASP A 781 -25.17 33.60 -14.17
N GLU A 782 -26.12 33.41 -13.26
CA GLU A 782 -25.94 33.72 -11.83
C GLU A 782 -24.79 32.93 -11.17
N TRP A 783 -24.39 31.80 -11.78
CA TRP A 783 -23.31 30.94 -11.31
C TRP A 783 -21.96 31.25 -11.97
N GLY A 784 -21.92 32.23 -12.87
CA GLY A 784 -20.71 32.77 -13.49
C GLY A 784 -20.58 32.48 -14.99
N MET A 785 -19.36 32.60 -15.50
CA MET A 785 -19.05 32.36 -16.92
C MET A 785 -18.85 30.88 -17.20
N HIS A 786 -19.38 30.37 -18.31
CA HIS A 786 -19.25 28.98 -18.75
C HIS A 786 -19.29 28.85 -20.27
N PHE A 787 -18.88 27.69 -20.81
CA PHE A 787 -18.87 27.39 -22.24
C PHE A 787 -19.67 26.10 -22.47
N THR A 788 -21.00 26.21 -22.46
CA THR A 788 -21.86 25.06 -22.72
C THR A 788 -22.23 25.01 -24.21
N PRO A 789 -21.80 23.97 -24.94
CA PRO A 789 -22.17 23.78 -26.32
C PRO A 789 -23.62 23.28 -26.43
N ASP A 790 -24.21 23.50 -27.60
CA ASP A 790 -25.48 22.91 -27.97
C ASP A 790 -25.22 21.67 -28.82
N TYR A 791 -25.47 20.48 -28.27
CA TYR A 791 -25.30 19.20 -28.96
C TYR A 791 -26.54 18.76 -29.75
N THR A 792 -27.64 19.54 -29.71
CA THR A 792 -28.85 19.27 -30.49
C THR A 792 -28.80 19.91 -31.87
N ALA A 793 -27.97 20.95 -32.04
CA ALA A 793 -27.72 21.53 -33.35
C ALA A 793 -27.06 20.50 -34.27
N PRO A 794 -27.57 20.27 -35.49
CA PRO A 794 -26.92 19.40 -36.46
C PRO A 794 -25.54 19.98 -36.78
N ASP A 795 -24.51 19.15 -36.60
CA ASP A 795 -23.14 19.42 -37.02
C ASP A 795 -22.82 18.44 -38.15
N PRO A 796 -23.39 18.65 -39.36
CA PRO A 796 -23.33 17.67 -40.44
C PRO A 796 -21.91 17.41 -40.95
N ASN A 797 -21.00 18.37 -40.74
CA ASN A 797 -19.66 18.33 -41.32
C ASN A 797 -18.57 18.01 -40.30
N TYR A 798 -18.90 17.81 -39.01
CA TYR A 798 -17.92 17.62 -37.95
C TYR A 798 -16.82 18.71 -38.00
N GLU A 799 -17.17 19.96 -38.29
CA GLU A 799 -16.19 21.03 -38.47
C GLU A 799 -15.57 21.48 -37.14
N ASN A 800 -16.26 21.21 -36.03
CA ASN A 800 -15.82 21.61 -34.71
C ASN A 800 -14.92 20.55 -34.06
N GLU A 801 -13.60 20.65 -34.28
CA GLU A 801 -12.60 19.74 -33.73
C GLU A 801 -12.71 19.54 -32.20
N ALA A 802 -12.99 20.62 -31.44
CA ALA A 802 -13.10 20.55 -29.99
C ALA A 802 -14.33 19.75 -29.54
N LEU A 803 -15.49 19.96 -30.19
CA LEU A 803 -16.69 19.19 -29.90
C LEU A 803 -16.55 17.74 -30.34
N ASN A 804 -15.87 17.48 -31.46
CA ASN A 804 -15.62 16.12 -31.92
C ASN A 804 -14.68 15.37 -30.97
N ALA A 805 -13.65 16.01 -30.45
CA ALA A 805 -12.79 15.40 -29.44
C ALA A 805 -13.61 15.02 -28.19
N ILE A 806 -14.51 15.90 -27.74
CA ILE A 806 -15.39 15.62 -26.59
C ILE A 806 -16.37 14.48 -26.91
N LYS A 807 -17.04 14.52 -28.08
CA LYS A 807 -17.93 13.45 -28.54
C LYS A 807 -17.19 12.12 -28.62
N ARG A 808 -15.94 12.09 -29.12
CA ARG A 808 -15.11 10.88 -29.19
C ARG A 808 -14.75 10.30 -27.83
N VAL A 809 -14.52 11.15 -26.83
CA VAL A 809 -14.24 10.71 -25.47
C VAL A 809 -15.50 10.15 -24.78
N VAL A 810 -16.67 10.72 -25.06
CA VAL A 810 -17.92 10.44 -24.31
C VAL A 810 -18.85 9.46 -25.01
N LEU A 811 -18.90 9.48 -26.34
CA LEU A 811 -19.77 8.67 -27.19
C LEU A 811 -18.99 7.69 -28.08
N GLY A 812 -17.66 7.67 -27.98
CA GLY A 812 -16.82 6.95 -28.92
C GLY A 812 -16.99 7.50 -30.35
N THR A 813 -17.06 6.62 -31.34
CA THR A 813 -17.31 7.02 -32.73
C THR A 813 -18.79 7.24 -33.05
N HIS A 814 -19.68 7.16 -32.05
CA HIS A 814 -21.12 7.23 -32.28
C HIS A 814 -21.69 8.64 -32.24
N LEU A 815 -22.79 8.82 -32.97
CA LEU A 815 -23.57 10.03 -33.02
C LEU A 815 -24.72 10.03 -32.00
N THR A 816 -25.20 11.23 -31.66
CA THR A 816 -26.50 11.41 -31.03
C THR A 816 -27.61 10.96 -31.98
N ARG A 817 -28.65 10.32 -31.45
CA ARG A 817 -29.81 9.87 -32.22
C ARG A 817 -30.67 11.08 -32.60
N ALA A 818 -31.49 10.93 -33.64
CA ALA A 818 -32.43 11.96 -34.09
C ALA A 818 -33.44 12.41 -33.01
N ASN A 819 -33.68 11.58 -32.00
CA ASN A 819 -34.56 11.89 -30.86
C ASN A 819 -33.83 12.53 -29.67
N ASN A 820 -32.64 13.10 -29.88
CA ASN A 820 -31.80 13.74 -28.85
C ASN A 820 -31.35 12.81 -27.72
N TRP A 821 -31.39 11.49 -27.90
CA TRP A 821 -30.74 10.56 -26.97
C TRP A 821 -29.32 10.24 -27.45
N PRO A 822 -28.31 10.23 -26.58
CA PRO A 822 -26.99 9.74 -26.94
C PRO A 822 -27.08 8.25 -27.31
N ARG A 823 -26.20 7.78 -28.18
CA ARG A 823 -26.03 6.34 -28.37
C ARG A 823 -25.19 5.83 -27.18
N PRO A 824 -25.66 4.83 -26.42
CA PRO A 824 -24.91 4.37 -25.26
C PRO A 824 -23.57 3.77 -25.68
N TRP A 825 -22.51 4.25 -25.04
CA TRP A 825 -21.14 3.84 -25.28
C TRP A 825 -20.34 4.00 -23.98
N SER A 826 -19.47 3.05 -23.67
CA SER A 826 -18.62 3.03 -22.49
C SER A 826 -17.17 2.81 -22.91
N ALA A 827 -16.23 3.36 -22.13
CA ALA A 827 -14.80 3.16 -22.33
C ALA A 827 -14.34 1.73 -22.00
N GLU A 828 -15.12 1.02 -21.17
CA GLU A 828 -14.95 -0.40 -20.91
C GLU A 828 -15.63 -1.20 -22.03
N THR A 829 -14.91 -1.38 -23.12
CA THR A 829 -15.27 -2.25 -24.24
C THR A 829 -14.33 -3.46 -24.20
N ASP A 830 -14.90 -4.65 -24.42
CA ASP A 830 -14.12 -5.90 -24.52
C ASP A 830 -13.30 -5.96 -25.81
N ASN A 831 -13.53 -5.02 -26.74
CA ASN A 831 -12.77 -4.90 -27.97
C ASN A 831 -11.53 -4.02 -27.75
N GLU A 832 -10.36 -4.65 -27.78
CA GLU A 832 -9.06 -4.01 -27.55
C GLU A 832 -8.77 -2.87 -28.55
N ASP A 833 -9.17 -3.00 -29.83
CA ASP A 833 -9.01 -1.95 -30.84
C ASP A 833 -9.85 -0.71 -30.51
N GLU A 834 -11.08 -0.91 -30.06
CA GLU A 834 -11.97 0.18 -29.65
C GLU A 834 -11.46 0.85 -28.38
N ARG A 835 -10.95 0.06 -27.42
CA ARG A 835 -10.32 0.56 -26.19
C ARG A 835 -9.09 1.39 -26.54
N GLN A 836 -8.21 0.91 -27.41
CA GLN A 836 -7.01 1.62 -27.86
C GLN A 836 -7.36 2.89 -28.65
N ALA A 837 -8.41 2.86 -29.49
CA ALA A 837 -8.92 4.04 -30.17
C ALA A 837 -9.43 5.10 -29.17
N TRP A 838 -10.19 4.67 -28.15
CA TRP A 838 -10.66 5.59 -27.11
C TRP A 838 -9.50 6.17 -26.29
N LEU A 839 -8.51 5.35 -25.88
CA LEU A 839 -7.33 5.83 -25.15
C LEU A 839 -6.58 6.89 -25.95
N ARG A 840 -6.42 6.72 -27.26
CA ARG A 840 -5.83 7.74 -28.15
C ARG A 840 -6.64 9.03 -28.16
N HIS A 841 -7.97 8.94 -28.26
CA HIS A 841 -8.85 10.11 -28.23
C HIS A 841 -8.80 10.84 -26.88
N MET A 842 -8.84 10.10 -25.78
CA MET A 842 -8.76 10.65 -24.42
C MET A 842 -7.38 11.25 -24.13
N ALA A 843 -6.28 10.61 -24.55
CA ALA A 843 -4.93 11.17 -24.45
C ALA A 843 -4.79 12.48 -25.23
N THR A 844 -5.29 12.51 -26.47
CA THR A 844 -5.31 13.71 -27.30
C THR A 844 -6.09 14.84 -26.59
N PHE A 845 -7.30 14.55 -26.12
CA PHE A 845 -8.13 15.52 -25.39
C PHE A 845 -7.43 16.03 -24.12
N MET A 846 -6.94 15.13 -23.27
CA MET A 846 -6.30 15.45 -22.00
C MET A 846 -4.97 16.20 -22.15
N SER A 847 -4.29 16.06 -23.29
CA SER A 847 -3.10 16.85 -23.62
C SER A 847 -3.42 18.32 -23.96
N GLY A 848 -4.65 18.58 -24.44
CA GLY A 848 -5.14 19.91 -24.78
C GLY A 848 -5.85 20.64 -23.64
N VAL A 849 -6.07 19.97 -22.50
CA VAL A 849 -6.81 20.53 -21.36
C VAL A 849 -6.10 21.74 -20.76
N ARG A 850 -6.90 22.75 -20.38
CA ARG A 850 -6.45 23.97 -19.74
C ARG A 850 -5.74 23.66 -18.42
N GLY A 851 -4.45 23.97 -18.36
CA GLY A 851 -3.62 23.74 -17.18
C GLY A 851 -2.94 22.37 -17.16
N ALA A 852 -2.97 21.60 -18.25
CA ALA A 852 -2.28 20.32 -18.37
C ALA A 852 -0.79 20.40 -17.99
N GLU A 853 -0.05 21.38 -18.54
CA GLU A 853 1.37 21.59 -18.19
C GLU A 853 1.59 22.01 -16.73
N TRP A 854 0.62 22.70 -16.13
CA TRP A 854 0.69 23.05 -14.72
C TRP A 854 0.52 21.80 -13.84
N LEU A 855 -0.38 20.89 -14.22
CA LEU A 855 -0.53 19.59 -13.56
C LEU A 855 0.77 18.78 -13.68
N ASP A 856 1.40 18.75 -14.87
CA ASP A 856 2.70 18.09 -15.06
C ASP A 856 3.78 18.61 -14.11
N ARG A 857 3.92 19.93 -14.00
CA ARG A 857 4.89 20.53 -13.07
C ARG A 857 4.57 20.19 -11.62
N LYS A 858 3.28 20.17 -11.26
CA LYS A 858 2.84 19.89 -9.88
C LYS A 858 2.98 18.42 -9.51
N LYS A 859 2.90 17.52 -10.49
CA LYS A 859 3.00 16.06 -10.32
C LYS A 859 4.34 15.47 -10.78
N SER A 860 5.28 16.32 -11.17
CA SER A 860 6.62 15.91 -11.59
C SER A 860 7.30 15.07 -10.50
N GLY A 861 7.81 13.91 -10.88
CA GLY A 861 8.47 12.97 -9.96
C GLY A 861 7.53 12.06 -9.15
N SER A 862 6.21 12.20 -9.30
CA SER A 862 5.24 11.32 -8.67
C SER A 862 5.07 10.04 -9.48
N SER A 863 5.10 8.87 -8.83
CA SER A 863 4.99 7.56 -9.50
C SER A 863 3.63 7.32 -10.17
N ASP A 864 2.58 8.01 -9.70
CA ASP A 864 1.23 8.00 -10.29
C ASP A 864 1.10 8.94 -11.51
N TRP A 865 2.19 9.58 -11.95
CA TRP A 865 2.21 10.52 -13.07
C TRP A 865 3.20 10.11 -14.18
N PRO A 866 3.04 8.91 -14.78
CA PRO A 866 3.98 8.38 -15.76
C PRO A 866 4.00 9.16 -17.09
N TYR A 867 2.90 9.83 -17.45
CA TYR A 867 2.78 10.52 -18.73
C TYR A 867 2.63 12.04 -18.57
N THR A 868 3.55 12.77 -19.19
CA THR A 868 3.48 14.23 -19.38
C THR A 868 2.55 14.59 -20.53
N THR A 869 2.17 15.87 -20.61
CA THR A 869 1.36 16.40 -21.72
C THR A 869 1.97 16.11 -23.09
N GLU A 870 3.29 16.18 -23.23
CA GLU A 870 3.96 15.91 -24.51
C GLU A 870 3.92 14.43 -24.88
N GLN A 871 4.11 13.53 -23.91
CA GLN A 871 3.95 12.09 -24.12
C GLN A 871 2.50 11.75 -24.51
N LEU A 872 1.49 12.35 -23.88
CA LEU A 872 0.09 12.15 -24.27
C LEU A 872 -0.22 12.63 -25.70
N ARG A 873 0.42 13.72 -26.17
CA ARG A 873 0.31 14.14 -27.58
C ARG A 873 0.90 13.11 -28.53
N LYS A 874 2.04 12.51 -28.16
CA LYS A 874 2.69 11.46 -28.94
C LYS A 874 1.80 10.21 -29.01
N ILE A 875 1.32 9.73 -27.85
CA ILE A 875 0.40 8.60 -27.73
C ILE A 875 -0.89 8.84 -28.53
N GLY A 876 -1.44 10.05 -28.50
CA GLY A 876 -2.62 10.40 -29.28
C GLY A 876 -2.45 10.21 -30.80
N ARG A 877 -1.22 10.30 -31.31
CA ARG A 877 -0.88 10.07 -32.73
C ARG A 877 -0.49 8.62 -33.02
N GLU A 878 0.32 8.03 -32.15
CA GLU A 878 1.01 6.75 -32.42
C GLU A 878 0.30 5.55 -31.79
N GLY A 879 -0.56 5.75 -30.80
CA GLY A 879 -1.08 4.67 -29.95
C GLY A 879 -0.20 4.41 -28.73
N VAL A 880 -0.53 3.35 -28.00
CA VAL A 880 0.21 2.84 -26.85
C VAL A 880 0.30 1.32 -27.00
N PRO A 881 1.41 0.67 -26.60
CA PRO A 881 1.49 -0.79 -26.52
C PRO A 881 0.45 -1.35 -25.56
N ASP A 882 -0.01 -2.58 -25.81
CA ASP A 882 -1.09 -3.22 -25.05
C ASP A 882 -0.76 -3.33 -23.56
N GLU A 883 0.49 -3.67 -23.22
CA GLU A 883 1.01 -3.78 -21.85
C GLU A 883 0.91 -2.46 -21.05
N GLU A 884 0.86 -1.31 -21.73
CA GLU A 884 0.80 0.02 -21.12
C GLU A 884 -0.62 0.61 -21.10
N MET A 885 -1.61 -0.05 -21.72
CA MET A 885 -2.98 0.46 -21.85
C MET A 885 -3.65 0.69 -20.49
N ASP A 886 -3.50 -0.25 -19.55
CA ASP A 886 -4.06 -0.13 -18.20
C ASP A 886 -3.44 1.06 -17.44
N VAL A 887 -2.12 1.22 -17.54
CA VAL A 887 -1.38 2.31 -16.88
C VAL A 887 -1.80 3.66 -17.48
N LEU A 888 -1.95 3.72 -18.80
CA LEU A 888 -2.43 4.92 -19.50
C LEU A 888 -3.87 5.26 -19.09
N GLU A 889 -4.76 4.28 -19.03
CA GLU A 889 -6.16 4.49 -18.65
C GLU A 889 -6.27 5.08 -17.23
N HIS A 890 -5.58 4.48 -16.25
CA HIS A 890 -5.55 4.98 -14.89
C HIS A 890 -4.98 6.40 -14.81
N HIS A 891 -3.90 6.68 -15.55
CA HIS A 891 -3.32 8.02 -15.63
C HIS A 891 -4.30 9.04 -16.23
N LEU A 892 -5.00 8.70 -17.31
CA LEU A 892 -5.94 9.61 -17.97
C LEU A 892 -7.13 9.97 -17.07
N TYR A 893 -7.69 9.00 -16.33
CA TYR A 893 -8.74 9.29 -15.37
C TYR A 893 -8.23 10.12 -14.19
N LEU A 894 -7.04 9.84 -13.65
CA LEU A 894 -6.45 10.66 -12.59
C LEU A 894 -6.26 12.10 -13.07
N ARG A 895 -5.71 12.28 -14.28
CA ARG A 895 -5.54 13.60 -14.88
C ARG A 895 -6.88 14.31 -15.08
N TYR A 896 -7.93 13.60 -15.52
CA TYR A 896 -9.28 14.15 -15.68
C TYR A 896 -9.87 14.64 -14.35
N VAL A 897 -9.75 13.81 -13.30
CA VAL A 897 -10.20 14.15 -11.95
C VAL A 897 -9.47 15.41 -11.46
N LEU A 898 -8.14 15.42 -11.50
CA LEU A 898 -7.35 16.57 -11.02
C LEU A 898 -7.58 17.84 -11.84
N ALA A 899 -7.73 17.73 -13.16
CA ALA A 899 -8.07 18.87 -14.00
C ALA A 899 -9.45 19.46 -13.64
N SER A 900 -10.45 18.61 -13.37
CA SER A 900 -11.78 19.04 -12.94
C SER A 900 -11.73 19.84 -11.63
N LEU A 901 -10.94 19.37 -10.65
CA LEU A 901 -10.76 20.05 -9.37
C LEU A 901 -10.02 21.37 -9.50
N ALA A 902 -8.96 21.40 -10.30
CA ALA A 902 -8.22 22.63 -10.62
C ALA A 902 -9.11 23.65 -11.36
N ARG A 903 -10.22 23.18 -11.96
CA ARG A 903 -11.25 24.04 -12.53
C ARG A 903 -12.38 24.42 -11.58
N GLY A 904 -12.39 23.86 -10.37
CA GLY A 904 -13.32 24.22 -9.31
C GLY A 904 -14.68 23.53 -9.43
N PHE A 905 -14.74 22.35 -10.04
CA PHE A 905 -15.94 21.52 -10.07
C PHE A 905 -15.64 20.04 -9.78
N MET A 906 -16.66 19.30 -9.37
CA MET A 906 -16.57 17.86 -9.13
C MET A 906 -16.56 17.11 -10.48
N PRO A 907 -15.66 16.14 -10.68
CA PRO A 907 -15.64 15.35 -11.91
C PRO A 907 -16.98 14.62 -12.08
N VAL A 908 -17.48 14.57 -13.31
CA VAL A 908 -18.59 13.67 -13.68
C VAL A 908 -18.01 12.28 -13.85
N GLU A 909 -18.69 11.27 -13.33
CA GLU A 909 -18.19 9.89 -13.36
C GLU A 909 -18.19 9.29 -14.77
N PHE A 910 -17.24 8.40 -15.03
CA PHE A 910 -17.32 7.46 -16.15
C PHE A 910 -17.93 6.15 -15.64
N GLN A 911 -18.92 5.64 -16.36
CA GLN A 911 -19.71 4.49 -15.95
C GLN A 911 -19.53 3.33 -16.92
N GLN A 912 -19.63 2.11 -16.38
CA GLN A 912 -19.80 0.89 -17.14
C GLN A 912 -21.19 0.92 -17.79
N ARG A 913 -21.26 0.52 -19.06
CA ARG A 913 -22.54 0.42 -19.77
C ARG A 913 -23.30 -0.79 -19.18
N PRO A 914 -24.57 -0.65 -18.77
CA PRO A 914 -25.35 -1.81 -18.34
C PRO A 914 -25.59 -2.78 -19.51
N ASP A 915 -25.55 -4.08 -19.21
CA ASP A 915 -25.71 -5.13 -20.21
C ASP A 915 -27.10 -5.16 -20.84
N GLY A 916 -27.16 -5.43 -22.14
CA GLY A 916 -28.41 -5.55 -22.91
C GLY A 916 -28.87 -4.28 -23.61
N ASP A 917 -30.12 -4.29 -24.10
CA ASP A 917 -30.73 -3.15 -24.80
C ASP A 917 -31.32 -2.14 -23.81
N ILE A 918 -30.44 -1.35 -23.21
CA ILE A 918 -30.77 -0.31 -22.23
C ILE A 918 -31.59 0.86 -22.81
N THR A 919 -31.82 0.88 -24.13
CA THR A 919 -32.50 2.01 -24.81
C THR A 919 -33.94 1.74 -25.15
N ARG A 920 -34.44 0.53 -24.86
CA ARG A 920 -35.83 0.14 -25.11
C ARG A 920 -36.48 -0.28 -23.81
N CYS A 921 -37.76 0.05 -23.63
CA CYS A 921 -38.55 -0.51 -22.54
C CYS A 921 -38.78 -2.01 -22.73
N GLN A 922 -39.14 -2.72 -21.66
CA GLN A 922 -39.39 -4.15 -21.66
C GLN A 922 -40.34 -4.59 -22.79
N ALA A 923 -41.45 -3.87 -23.01
CA ALA A 923 -42.41 -4.17 -24.07
C ALA A 923 -41.77 -4.09 -25.47
N CYS A 924 -40.98 -3.04 -25.73
CA CYS A 924 -40.26 -2.89 -27.00
C CYS A 924 -39.15 -3.94 -27.17
N ARG A 925 -38.46 -4.34 -26.10
CA ARG A 925 -37.46 -5.42 -26.13
C ARG A 925 -38.10 -6.76 -26.49
N ILE A 926 -39.24 -7.08 -25.89
CA ILE A 926 -40.01 -8.30 -26.19
C ILE A 926 -40.50 -8.29 -27.65
N LYS A 927 -41.05 -7.16 -28.10
CA LYS A 927 -41.50 -6.99 -29.50
C LYS A 927 -40.35 -7.22 -30.49
N HIS A 928 -39.21 -6.58 -30.26
CA HIS A 928 -38.02 -6.74 -31.09
C HIS A 928 -37.48 -8.18 -31.10
N ALA A 929 -37.43 -8.84 -29.94
CA ALA A 929 -36.99 -10.24 -29.85
C ALA A 929 -37.93 -11.18 -30.61
N ARG A 930 -39.24 -10.91 -30.60
CA ARG A 930 -40.23 -11.65 -31.38
C ARG A 930 -40.05 -11.43 -32.88
N GLU A 931 -39.95 -10.18 -33.33
CA GLU A 931 -39.73 -9.83 -34.74
C GLU A 931 -38.43 -10.45 -35.28
N HIS A 932 -37.35 -10.41 -34.49
CA HIS A 932 -36.07 -11.03 -34.86
C HIS A 932 -36.16 -12.56 -34.91
N ARG A 933 -36.88 -13.20 -33.98
CA ARG A 933 -37.13 -14.65 -34.02
C ARG A 933 -37.95 -15.04 -35.24
N GLU A 934 -39.01 -14.28 -35.56
CA GLU A 934 -39.84 -14.50 -36.75
C GLU A 934 -39.02 -14.30 -38.03
N ALA A 935 -38.11 -13.32 -38.08
CA ALA A 935 -37.20 -13.11 -39.21
C ALA A 935 -36.20 -14.26 -39.39
N MET A 936 -35.63 -14.79 -38.31
CA MET A 936 -34.73 -15.96 -38.35
C MET A 936 -35.45 -17.27 -38.67
N GLN A 937 -36.75 -17.36 -38.36
CA GLN A 937 -37.58 -18.54 -38.64
C GLN A 937 -38.18 -18.55 -40.03
N LYS A 938 -38.16 -17.42 -40.77
CA LYS A 938 -38.43 -17.45 -42.21
C LYS A 938 -37.25 -18.20 -42.84
N PRO A 939 -37.40 -19.47 -43.26
CA PRO A 939 -36.32 -20.19 -43.92
C PRO A 939 -35.89 -19.32 -45.08
N GLY A 940 -34.59 -19.03 -45.19
CA GLY A 940 -34.08 -18.18 -46.23
C GLY A 940 -34.63 -18.67 -47.57
N GLU A 941 -35.55 -17.92 -48.16
CA GLU A 941 -35.58 -17.76 -49.60
C GLU A 941 -34.23 -17.14 -49.93
N VAL A 942 -33.21 -17.98 -49.97
CA VAL A 942 -31.95 -17.71 -50.66
C VAL A 942 -32.44 -17.46 -52.07
N SER A 943 -32.55 -16.18 -52.43
CA SER A 943 -32.87 -15.75 -53.77
C SER A 943 -31.81 -16.38 -54.66
N SER A 944 -32.17 -17.49 -55.31
CA SER A 944 -31.39 -18.19 -56.31
C SER A 944 -31.29 -17.43 -57.63
N GLU A 945 -31.59 -16.12 -57.61
CA GLU A 945 -31.47 -15.24 -58.75
C GLU A 945 -30.12 -14.52 -58.71
N GLY A 946 -29.25 -14.89 -59.65
CA GLY A 946 -28.25 -13.97 -60.15
C GLY A 946 -26.81 -14.46 -60.23
N THR A 947 -26.57 -15.63 -60.82
CA THR A 947 -25.35 -15.82 -61.63
C THR A 947 -25.79 -16.12 -63.05
N VAL A 948 -25.90 -15.07 -63.87
CA VAL A 948 -25.81 -15.11 -65.33
C VAL A 948 -24.85 -14.03 -65.74
#